data_AF-A0A3P3QX22-F1
#
_entry.id   AF-A0A3P3QX22-F1
#
_cell.length_a   1.000
_cell.length_b   1.000
_cell.length_c   1.000
_cell.angle_alpha   90.00
_cell.angle_beta   90.00
_cell.angle_gamma   90.00
#
_symmetry.space_group_name_H-M   'P 1'
#
loop_
_entity.id
_entity.type
_entity.pdbx_description
1 polymer ?
#
loop_
_entity_poly.entity_id
_entity_poly.type
_entity_poly.pdbx_seq_one_letter_code
_entity_poly.pdbx_strand_id
1 'polypeptide(L)'
;MTSKSLFFKLMKEDFKTRVWTLAISILIFFFSLIVATAMMISFNIYNNSTYNYSDDLAINFMSYIGISNPFFGIIFIVLSLVMAMSGFSYLYSKKKVDMYHSLPVKREVLYFIKIINGILIVVIPFIICEISASLLALANTGKIGVVIAAIWAIAEWTLLFILSYFLTVFSIMLTGNMLIGILACGFFSFYFPLISLVLKGYQSTFFDTYYTSGFIIENVLPNMSSFMLMFNIFELKWLTRIIIVILASIAFLFINLFLYKKRASEAAGKSVSFNVIKLPIKAMMVIFMSILMYLLGYEVMNHSIVWGLFGLIVSGVITHCVMEIIYNQDFKKIFAKKIELLVLIIISIFITAAFQFDIFGYDSYIPSASQIKSTAVISDLLESNSEQYYNKVEISDAYYDESFVDVDYASDSKIEADQIKKMDIQNKDAVLELARQGIEAAKYDLEPQGDFDRVLISYKLKNGRTVGRVYYLDLDQSTLGLSSVYADESYKKSNYPILSQNPENIVSVDFNGIMDNDTHIVFHDDEMKKKFVETYKKELMNLDYETKLKSYPFASIRFNDDFMEGALRKYAGFNYTSDSTSATYSKWENIYASSLESVGFYPIYPEFNETLDLLKEMGVEITYIFPAQYVESIDVSYNDWENTTLDDNNEEVEPYSSETTPKTFTDKKDIEEILDKLVVCDSPYKENLNEDRDYTVIIRSGNPEDSDYRGYNSYGFKKGNIPEILKK
;
A
#
# COMPACT_ATOMS: atom_id res chain seq x y z
N MET A 1 -2.36 -55.52 22.60
CA MET A 1 -2.45 -55.42 21.12
C MET A 1 -3.80 -54.85 20.60
N THR A 2 -4.55 -54.07 21.37
CA THR A 2 -5.94 -53.65 21.02
C THR A 2 -6.14 -52.14 20.76
N SER A 3 -5.13 -51.28 21.00
CA SER A 3 -5.30 -49.82 20.91
C SER A 3 -5.39 -49.26 19.49
N LYS A 4 -4.61 -49.79 18.52
CA LYS A 4 -4.62 -49.30 17.13
C LYS A 4 -5.93 -49.65 16.42
N SER A 5 -6.46 -50.87 16.63
CA SER A 5 -7.73 -51.27 16.01
C SER A 5 -8.94 -50.54 16.57
N LEU A 6 -8.91 -50.14 17.85
CA LEU A 6 -9.96 -49.33 18.47
C LEU A 6 -10.04 -47.92 17.87
N PHE A 7 -8.90 -47.26 17.66
CA PHE A 7 -8.84 -45.91 17.09
C PHE A 7 -9.55 -45.81 15.73
N PHE A 8 -9.18 -46.66 14.77
CA PHE A 8 -9.79 -46.67 13.44
C PHE A 8 -11.27 -47.07 13.46
N LYS A 9 -11.67 -47.97 14.36
CA LYS A 9 -13.09 -48.31 14.54
C LYS A 9 -13.89 -47.09 15.02
N LEU A 10 -13.37 -46.35 16.00
CA LEU A 10 -14.03 -45.14 16.49
C LEU A 10 -14.05 -44.02 15.45
N MET A 11 -12.98 -43.87 14.64
CA MET A 11 -13.00 -42.97 13.48
C MET A 11 -14.11 -43.35 12.50
N LYS A 12 -14.25 -44.64 12.17
CA LYS A 12 -15.31 -45.10 11.26
C LYS A 12 -16.70 -44.81 11.82
N GLU A 13 -16.94 -45.07 13.11
CA GLU A 13 -18.23 -44.78 13.74
C GLU A 13 -18.54 -43.29 13.77
N ASP A 14 -17.55 -42.47 14.15
CA ASP A 14 -17.71 -41.03 14.13
C ASP A 14 -17.98 -40.47 12.72
N PHE A 15 -17.30 -40.99 11.70
CA PHE A 15 -17.53 -40.64 10.31
C PHE A 15 -18.97 -40.93 9.88
N LYS A 16 -19.53 -42.10 10.25
CA LYS A 16 -20.94 -42.44 9.97
C LYS A 16 -21.92 -41.41 10.54
N THR A 17 -21.66 -40.88 11.73
CA THR A 17 -22.52 -39.86 12.34
C THR A 17 -22.44 -38.51 11.63
N ARG A 18 -21.41 -38.30 10.80
CA ARG A 18 -21.11 -37.03 10.12
C ARG A 18 -21.17 -37.15 8.59
N VAL A 19 -21.81 -38.20 8.05
CA VAL A 19 -21.94 -38.40 6.59
C VAL A 19 -22.57 -37.21 5.87
N TRP A 20 -23.49 -36.49 6.52
CA TRP A 20 -24.07 -35.28 5.95
C TRP A 20 -23.03 -34.18 5.67
N THR A 21 -22.01 -34.04 6.52
CA THR A 21 -20.91 -33.07 6.30
C THR A 21 -20.00 -33.47 5.14
N LEU A 22 -19.82 -34.77 4.92
CA LEU A 22 -19.13 -35.30 3.75
C LEU A 22 -19.92 -34.99 2.48
N ALA A 23 -21.23 -35.23 2.48
CA ALA A 23 -22.08 -34.93 1.35
C ALA A 23 -22.03 -33.43 0.97
N ILE A 24 -22.08 -32.54 1.97
CA ILE A 24 -21.90 -31.09 1.75
C ILE A 24 -20.53 -30.78 1.14
N SER A 25 -19.46 -31.37 1.68
CA SER A 25 -18.10 -31.13 1.17
C SER A 25 -17.95 -31.62 -0.28
N ILE A 26 -18.45 -32.81 -0.60
CA ILE A 26 -18.46 -33.36 -1.97
C ILE A 26 -19.24 -32.45 -2.90
N LEU A 27 -20.45 -32.03 -2.51
CA LEU A 27 -21.29 -31.17 -3.35
C LEU A 27 -20.61 -29.82 -3.62
N ILE A 28 -20.11 -29.16 -2.58
CA ILE A 28 -19.45 -27.86 -2.73
C ILE A 28 -18.26 -27.98 -3.68
N PHE A 29 -17.35 -28.94 -3.47
CA PHE A 29 -16.18 -29.09 -4.32
C PHE A 29 -16.49 -29.64 -5.72
N PHE A 30 -17.53 -30.45 -5.87
CA PHE A 30 -17.98 -30.89 -7.18
C PHE A 30 -18.44 -29.69 -8.03
N PHE A 31 -19.26 -28.82 -7.47
CA PHE A 31 -19.72 -27.63 -8.19
C PHE A 31 -18.63 -26.58 -8.36
N SER A 32 -17.84 -26.31 -7.31
CA SER A 32 -16.82 -25.26 -7.34
C SER A 32 -15.60 -25.63 -8.17
N LEU A 33 -15.33 -26.92 -8.41
CA LEU A 33 -14.18 -27.36 -9.18
C LEU A 33 -14.59 -28.03 -10.48
N ILE A 34 -15.20 -29.21 -10.42
CA ILE A 34 -15.48 -30.00 -11.63
C ILE A 34 -16.44 -29.25 -12.56
N VAL A 35 -17.58 -28.78 -12.04
CA VAL A 35 -18.58 -28.07 -12.85
C VAL A 35 -18.03 -26.72 -13.31
N ALA A 36 -17.37 -25.96 -12.43
CA ALA A 36 -16.74 -24.69 -12.79
C ALA A 36 -15.71 -24.85 -13.92
N THR A 37 -14.83 -25.86 -13.86
CA THR A 37 -13.87 -26.16 -14.92
C THR A 37 -14.57 -26.61 -16.21
N ALA A 38 -15.61 -27.44 -16.14
CA ALA A 38 -16.38 -27.83 -17.31
C ALA A 38 -17.06 -26.63 -17.99
N MET A 39 -17.62 -25.70 -17.20
CA MET A 39 -18.18 -24.45 -17.72
C MET A 39 -17.12 -23.55 -18.32
N MET A 40 -15.95 -23.44 -17.68
CA MET A 40 -14.81 -22.68 -18.19
C MET A 40 -14.34 -23.23 -19.54
N ILE A 41 -14.19 -24.55 -19.68
CA ILE A 41 -13.90 -25.21 -20.95
C ILE A 41 -14.97 -24.88 -22.00
N SER A 42 -16.25 -25.08 -21.66
CA SER A 42 -17.36 -24.83 -22.59
C SER A 42 -17.43 -23.37 -23.05
N PHE A 43 -17.17 -22.41 -22.15
CA PHE A 43 -17.15 -20.99 -22.47
C PHE A 43 -16.01 -20.64 -23.43
N ASN A 44 -14.81 -21.16 -23.18
CA ASN A 44 -13.66 -20.95 -24.04
C ASN A 44 -13.84 -21.63 -25.42
N ILE A 45 -14.45 -22.81 -25.49
CA ILE A 45 -14.78 -23.48 -26.77
C ILE A 45 -15.83 -22.68 -27.56
N TYR A 46 -16.81 -22.08 -26.90
CA TYR A 46 -17.86 -21.31 -27.57
C TYR A 46 -17.31 -19.99 -28.14
N ASN A 47 -16.41 -19.33 -27.41
CA ASN A 47 -15.78 -18.08 -27.82
C ASN A 47 -14.57 -18.27 -28.76
N ASN A 48 -14.60 -19.30 -29.62
CA ASN A 48 -13.50 -19.91 -30.41
C ASN A 48 -12.78 -18.99 -31.43
N SER A 49 -12.57 -17.72 -31.11
CA SER A 49 -12.06 -16.67 -31.99
C SER A 49 -10.55 -16.46 -31.82
N THR A 50 -9.86 -17.36 -31.12
CA THR A 50 -8.53 -17.05 -30.61
C THR A 50 -7.51 -18.17 -30.68
N TYR A 51 -6.33 -17.75 -31.10
CA TYR A 51 -5.23 -18.60 -31.53
C TYR A 51 -4.58 -19.41 -30.40
N ASN A 52 -4.80 -19.03 -29.13
CA ASN A 52 -4.11 -19.59 -27.95
C ASN A 52 -5.02 -20.26 -26.90
N TYR A 53 -6.17 -20.82 -27.31
CA TYR A 53 -7.16 -21.48 -26.42
C TYR A 53 -6.58 -22.33 -25.27
N SER A 54 -5.56 -23.16 -25.55
CA SER A 54 -4.94 -24.03 -24.53
C SER A 54 -4.24 -23.27 -23.41
N ASP A 55 -3.73 -22.09 -23.73
CA ASP A 55 -2.88 -21.30 -22.86
C ASP A 55 -3.75 -20.47 -21.93
N ASP A 56 -4.78 -19.83 -22.46
CA ASP A 56 -5.73 -19.04 -21.66
C ASP A 56 -6.53 -19.93 -20.72
N LEU A 57 -6.98 -21.09 -21.21
CA LEU A 57 -7.69 -22.04 -20.36
C LEU A 57 -6.79 -22.50 -19.20
N ALA A 58 -5.50 -22.76 -19.45
CA ALA A 58 -4.57 -23.14 -18.41
C ALA A 58 -4.34 -21.99 -17.41
N ILE A 59 -4.10 -20.77 -17.88
CA ILE A 59 -3.87 -19.59 -17.02
C ILE A 59 -5.11 -19.28 -16.18
N ASN A 60 -6.29 -19.25 -16.79
CA ASN A 60 -7.56 -19.02 -16.11
C ASN A 60 -7.85 -20.10 -15.07
N PHE A 61 -7.60 -21.37 -15.40
CA PHE A 61 -7.75 -22.46 -14.44
C PHE A 61 -6.79 -22.30 -13.26
N MET A 62 -5.49 -22.08 -13.51
CA MET A 62 -4.47 -21.91 -12.47
C MET A 62 -4.77 -20.72 -11.56
N SER A 63 -5.21 -19.59 -12.13
CA SER A 63 -5.66 -18.42 -11.37
C SER A 63 -6.90 -18.73 -10.52
N TYR A 64 -7.88 -19.44 -11.10
CA TYR A 64 -9.12 -19.79 -10.41
C TYR A 64 -8.92 -20.70 -9.20
N ILE A 65 -8.06 -21.72 -9.28
CA ILE A 65 -7.80 -22.63 -8.16
C ILE A 65 -6.80 -22.04 -7.14
N GLY A 66 -6.08 -20.99 -7.51
CA GLY A 66 -5.00 -20.39 -6.74
C GLY A 66 -5.47 -19.80 -5.41
N ILE A 67 -4.53 -19.69 -4.46
CA ILE A 67 -4.76 -19.19 -3.09
C ILE A 67 -5.21 -17.72 -3.02
N SER A 68 -5.10 -16.99 -4.12
CA SER A 68 -5.59 -15.62 -4.28
C SER A 68 -7.10 -15.55 -4.48
N ASN A 69 -7.77 -16.67 -4.78
CA ASN A 69 -9.20 -16.67 -5.05
C ASN A 69 -10.04 -16.53 -3.75
N PRO A 70 -10.75 -15.39 -3.55
CA PRO A 70 -11.51 -15.17 -2.32
C PRO A 70 -12.71 -16.13 -2.16
N PHE A 71 -13.26 -16.66 -3.26
CA PHE A 71 -14.37 -17.60 -3.21
C PHE A 71 -14.00 -18.88 -2.46
N PHE A 72 -12.82 -19.45 -2.76
CA PHE A 72 -12.30 -20.61 -2.04
C PHE A 72 -12.00 -20.28 -0.57
N GLY A 73 -11.47 -19.09 -0.29
CA GLY A 73 -11.26 -18.63 1.08
C GLY A 73 -12.54 -18.67 1.92
N ILE A 74 -13.66 -18.19 1.37
CA ILE A 74 -14.98 -18.26 2.03
C ILE A 74 -15.42 -19.71 2.24
N ILE A 75 -15.31 -20.56 1.21
CA ILE A 75 -15.67 -21.99 1.30
C ILE A 75 -14.92 -22.66 2.45
N PHE A 76 -13.59 -22.50 2.52
CA PHE A 76 -12.78 -23.15 3.55
C PHE A 76 -13.05 -22.61 4.95
N ILE A 77 -13.32 -21.31 5.12
CA ILE A 77 -13.75 -20.75 6.40
C ILE A 77 -15.07 -21.38 6.85
N VAL A 78 -16.08 -21.43 5.97
CA VAL A 78 -17.39 -22.01 6.29
C VAL A 78 -17.26 -23.49 6.62
N LEU A 79 -16.53 -24.25 5.81
CA LEU A 79 -16.27 -25.67 6.07
C LEU A 79 -15.52 -25.88 7.39
N SER A 80 -14.57 -25.02 7.74
CA SER A 80 -13.85 -25.09 9.01
C SER A 80 -14.81 -24.95 10.21
N LEU A 81 -15.77 -24.04 10.10
CA LEU A 81 -16.81 -23.81 11.09
C LEU A 81 -17.77 -25.01 11.20
N VAL A 82 -18.25 -25.52 10.06
CA VAL A 82 -19.11 -26.71 10.01
C VAL A 82 -18.40 -27.95 10.57
N MET A 83 -17.13 -28.16 10.26
CA MET A 83 -16.35 -29.30 10.77
C MET A 83 -16.15 -29.24 12.28
N ALA A 84 -15.82 -28.06 12.80
CA ALA A 84 -15.59 -27.88 14.23
C ALA A 84 -16.89 -28.09 15.02
N MET A 85 -17.98 -27.47 14.56
CA MET A 85 -19.29 -27.62 15.19
C MET A 85 -19.82 -29.05 15.10
N SER A 86 -19.74 -29.70 13.94
CA SER A 86 -20.22 -31.08 13.80
C SER A 86 -19.40 -32.05 14.67
N GLY A 87 -18.09 -31.86 14.79
CA GLY A 87 -17.20 -32.70 15.58
C GLY A 87 -17.40 -32.54 17.08
N PHE A 88 -17.55 -31.30 17.56
CA PHE A 88 -17.49 -30.95 18.97
C PHE A 88 -18.79 -30.38 19.57
N SER A 89 -19.89 -30.29 18.83
CA SER A 89 -21.19 -29.82 19.33
C SER A 89 -21.70 -30.58 20.56
N TYR A 90 -21.26 -31.83 20.76
CA TYR A 90 -21.61 -32.59 21.96
C TYR A 90 -21.13 -31.92 23.25
N LEU A 91 -20.07 -31.10 23.20
CA LEU A 91 -19.53 -30.34 24.34
C LEU A 91 -20.49 -29.26 24.88
N TYR A 92 -21.56 -28.97 24.14
CA TYR A 92 -22.60 -28.03 24.55
C TYR A 92 -23.80 -28.69 25.24
N SER A 93 -23.88 -30.03 25.26
CA SER A 93 -24.98 -30.77 25.86
C SER A 93 -24.50 -31.66 27.00
N LYS A 94 -24.96 -31.41 28.23
CA LYS A 94 -24.61 -32.20 29.42
C LYS A 94 -24.81 -33.70 29.18
N LYS A 95 -25.99 -34.09 28.67
CA LYS A 95 -26.32 -35.49 28.34
C LYS A 95 -25.33 -36.13 27.37
N LYS A 96 -24.94 -35.42 26.31
CA LYS A 96 -23.98 -35.95 25.33
C LYS A 96 -22.57 -36.01 25.92
N VAL A 97 -22.14 -34.99 26.66
CA VAL A 97 -20.84 -35.00 27.34
C VAL A 97 -20.72 -36.17 28.29
N ASP A 98 -21.73 -36.43 29.13
CA ASP A 98 -21.73 -37.57 30.06
C ASP A 98 -21.58 -38.89 29.31
N MET A 99 -22.29 -39.07 28.19
CA MET A 99 -22.15 -40.25 27.34
C MET A 99 -20.73 -40.38 26.76
N TYR A 100 -20.20 -39.34 26.13
CA TYR A 100 -18.88 -39.38 25.48
C TYR A 100 -17.73 -39.54 26.49
N HIS A 101 -17.80 -38.87 27.64
CA HIS A 101 -16.76 -38.91 28.67
C HIS A 101 -16.84 -40.13 29.59
N SER A 102 -17.95 -40.89 29.57
CA SER A 102 -18.07 -42.18 30.27
C SER A 102 -17.57 -43.37 29.45
N LEU A 103 -17.27 -43.18 28.17
CA LEU A 103 -16.65 -44.24 27.36
C LEU A 103 -15.28 -44.63 27.95
N PRO A 104 -14.90 -45.92 27.95
CA PRO A 104 -13.61 -46.40 28.46
C PRO A 104 -12.47 -46.07 27.46
N VAL A 105 -12.39 -44.82 27.02
CA VAL A 105 -11.47 -44.29 26.01
C VAL A 105 -10.87 -43.01 26.56
N LYS A 106 -9.57 -42.83 26.38
CA LYS A 106 -8.90 -41.61 26.85
C LYS A 106 -9.40 -40.38 26.09
N ARG A 107 -9.48 -39.23 26.78
CA ARG A 107 -9.90 -37.96 26.18
C ARG A 107 -9.04 -37.56 24.97
N GLU A 108 -7.73 -37.77 25.02
CA GLU A 108 -6.86 -37.43 23.89
C GLU A 108 -7.23 -38.22 22.63
N VAL A 109 -7.62 -39.48 22.79
CA VAL A 109 -8.04 -40.33 21.68
C VAL A 109 -9.33 -39.78 21.05
N LEU A 110 -10.33 -39.42 21.86
CA LEU A 110 -11.58 -38.82 21.36
C LEU A 110 -11.32 -37.50 20.62
N TYR A 111 -10.43 -36.67 21.15
CA TYR A 111 -10.01 -35.42 20.49
C TYR A 111 -9.40 -35.68 19.10
N PHE A 112 -8.39 -36.56 19.01
CA PHE A 112 -7.72 -36.84 17.74
C PHE A 112 -8.65 -37.49 16.70
N ILE A 113 -9.58 -38.34 17.12
CA ILE A 113 -10.63 -38.89 16.24
C ILE A 113 -11.42 -37.74 15.60
N LYS A 114 -11.91 -36.79 16.42
CA LYS A 114 -12.73 -35.68 15.93
C LYS A 114 -11.95 -34.75 15.00
N ILE A 115 -10.71 -34.42 15.38
CA ILE A 115 -9.80 -33.59 14.60
C ILE A 115 -9.50 -34.22 13.25
N ILE A 116 -8.98 -35.46 13.23
CA ILE A 116 -8.55 -36.11 11.99
C ILE A 116 -9.73 -36.32 11.06
N ASN A 117 -10.87 -36.82 11.56
CA ASN A 117 -12.05 -36.97 10.70
C ASN A 117 -12.55 -35.63 10.16
N GLY A 118 -12.51 -34.54 10.94
CA GLY A 118 -12.88 -33.22 10.44
C GLY A 118 -11.99 -32.76 9.27
N ILE A 119 -10.69 -33.08 9.33
CA ILE A 119 -9.75 -32.81 8.23
C ILE A 119 -10.07 -33.70 7.02
N LEU A 120 -10.17 -35.01 7.23
CA LEU A 120 -10.38 -35.96 6.12
C LEU A 120 -11.70 -35.74 5.38
N ILE A 121 -12.77 -35.34 6.09
CA ILE A 121 -14.09 -35.08 5.49
C ILE A 121 -14.05 -33.94 4.46
N VAL A 122 -13.17 -32.95 4.65
CA VAL A 122 -13.02 -31.81 3.73
C VAL A 122 -11.93 -32.07 2.71
N VAL A 123 -10.75 -32.50 3.17
CA VAL A 123 -9.55 -32.63 2.33
C VAL A 123 -9.68 -33.76 1.30
N ILE A 124 -10.30 -34.89 1.64
CA ILE A 124 -10.43 -36.00 0.68
C ILE A 124 -11.33 -35.59 -0.50
N PRO A 125 -12.56 -35.08 -0.31
CA PRO A 125 -13.37 -34.59 -1.43
C PRO A 125 -12.69 -33.48 -2.22
N PHE A 126 -12.03 -32.53 -1.55
CA PHE A 126 -11.29 -31.47 -2.22
C PHE A 126 -10.21 -32.02 -3.15
N ILE A 127 -9.34 -32.90 -2.65
CA ILE A 127 -8.29 -33.54 -3.46
C ILE A 127 -8.88 -34.28 -4.66
N ILE A 128 -9.94 -35.07 -4.47
CA ILE A 128 -10.54 -35.86 -5.56
C ILE A 128 -11.14 -34.94 -6.63
N CYS A 129 -11.87 -33.90 -6.22
CA CYS A 129 -12.50 -32.96 -7.15
C CYS A 129 -11.46 -32.09 -7.86
N GLU A 130 -10.43 -31.62 -7.16
CA GLU A 130 -9.34 -30.79 -7.71
C GLU A 130 -8.49 -31.58 -8.70
N ILE A 131 -8.11 -32.82 -8.35
CA ILE A 131 -7.39 -33.69 -9.30
C ILE A 131 -8.27 -33.96 -10.52
N SER A 132 -9.56 -34.24 -10.34
CA SER A 132 -10.48 -34.48 -11.46
C SER A 132 -10.61 -33.24 -12.36
N ALA A 133 -10.77 -32.05 -11.78
CA ALA A 133 -10.83 -30.78 -12.50
C ALA A 133 -9.52 -30.48 -13.24
N SER A 134 -8.36 -30.68 -12.61
CA SER A 134 -7.05 -30.50 -13.24
C SER A 134 -6.79 -31.51 -14.37
N LEU A 135 -7.30 -32.75 -14.28
CA LEU A 135 -7.23 -33.73 -15.37
C LEU A 135 -8.13 -33.33 -16.55
N LEU A 136 -9.31 -32.76 -16.30
CA LEU A 136 -10.16 -32.18 -17.34
C LEU A 136 -9.46 -31.00 -18.03
N ALA A 137 -8.86 -30.09 -17.25
CA ALA A 137 -8.07 -28.98 -17.78
C ALA A 137 -6.86 -29.49 -18.59
N LEU A 138 -6.11 -30.47 -18.08
CA LEU A 138 -4.97 -31.07 -18.77
C LEU A 138 -5.39 -31.71 -20.10
N ALA A 139 -6.50 -32.43 -20.13
CA ALA A 139 -7.00 -33.07 -21.35
C ALA A 139 -7.36 -32.05 -22.45
N ASN A 140 -7.72 -30.82 -22.07
CA ASN A 140 -8.10 -29.75 -23.01
C ASN A 140 -6.95 -28.79 -23.33
N THR A 141 -5.91 -28.72 -22.50
CA THR A 141 -4.79 -27.78 -22.68
C THR A 141 -3.48 -28.46 -23.09
N GLY A 142 -3.29 -29.75 -22.79
CA GLY A 142 -2.03 -30.45 -22.94
C GLY A 142 -0.91 -29.99 -21.99
N LYS A 143 -1.18 -29.02 -21.10
CA LYS A 143 -0.17 -28.39 -20.23
C LYS A 143 -0.08 -29.06 -18.87
N ILE A 144 1.02 -29.78 -18.60
CA ILE A 144 1.25 -30.42 -17.30
C ILE A 144 1.29 -29.42 -16.12
N GLY A 145 1.57 -28.15 -16.41
CA GLY A 145 1.58 -27.06 -15.43
C GLY A 145 0.28 -26.94 -14.62
N VAL A 146 -0.89 -27.25 -15.21
CA VAL A 146 -2.18 -27.19 -14.50
C VAL A 146 -2.27 -28.21 -13.36
N VAL A 147 -1.66 -29.39 -13.51
CA VAL A 147 -1.62 -30.42 -12.46
C VAL A 147 -0.63 -30.03 -11.36
N ILE A 148 0.49 -29.42 -11.72
CA ILE A 148 1.46 -28.91 -10.74
C ILE A 148 0.83 -27.80 -9.90
N ALA A 149 0.13 -26.87 -10.54
CA ALA A 149 -0.62 -25.81 -9.86
C ALA A 149 -1.71 -26.39 -8.93
N ALA A 150 -2.43 -27.41 -9.37
CA ALA A 150 -3.42 -28.12 -8.56
C ALA A 150 -2.80 -28.75 -7.30
N ILE A 151 -1.62 -29.35 -7.39
CA ILE A 151 -0.92 -29.91 -6.21
C ILE A 151 -0.57 -28.82 -5.20
N TRP A 152 -0.08 -27.66 -5.68
CA TRP A 152 0.21 -26.52 -4.82
C TRP A 152 -1.05 -25.95 -4.16
N ALA A 153 -2.11 -25.72 -4.95
CA ALA A 153 -3.40 -25.26 -4.46
C ALA A 153 -3.96 -26.21 -3.39
N ILE A 154 -3.87 -27.53 -3.61
CA ILE A 154 -4.27 -28.54 -2.63
C ILE A 154 -3.53 -28.34 -1.30
N ALA A 155 -2.20 -28.23 -1.35
CA ALA A 155 -1.38 -28.09 -0.16
C ALA A 155 -1.69 -26.79 0.60
N GLU A 156 -1.76 -25.68 -0.12
CA GLU A 156 -1.98 -24.34 0.40
C GLU A 156 -3.36 -24.17 1.07
N TRP A 157 -4.43 -24.50 0.34
CA TRP A 157 -5.79 -24.41 0.86
C TRP A 157 -6.00 -25.35 2.06
N THR A 158 -5.39 -26.54 2.03
CA THR A 158 -5.44 -27.48 3.15
C THR A 158 -4.79 -26.88 4.41
N LEU A 159 -3.63 -26.23 4.28
CA LEU A 159 -2.95 -25.59 5.42
C LEU A 159 -3.79 -24.46 6.02
N LEU A 160 -4.34 -23.58 5.19
CA LEU A 160 -5.20 -22.48 5.64
C LEU A 160 -6.50 -22.96 6.30
N PHE A 161 -7.09 -24.02 5.73
CA PHE A 161 -8.25 -24.69 6.31
C PHE A 161 -7.93 -25.27 7.68
N ILE A 162 -6.79 -25.96 7.85
CA ILE A 162 -6.38 -26.54 9.14
C ILE A 162 -6.25 -25.46 10.22
N LEU A 163 -5.59 -24.33 9.91
CA LEU A 163 -5.47 -23.22 10.84
C LEU A 163 -6.85 -22.69 11.28
N SER A 164 -7.72 -22.41 10.31
CA SER A 164 -9.06 -21.88 10.56
C SER A 164 -9.94 -22.87 11.34
N TYR A 165 -9.80 -24.16 11.04
CA TYR A 165 -10.46 -25.24 11.75
C TYR A 165 -9.99 -25.31 13.21
N PHE A 166 -8.69 -25.23 13.45
CA PHE A 166 -8.14 -25.26 14.81
C PHE A 166 -8.48 -24.01 15.63
N LEU A 167 -8.55 -22.83 15.02
CA LEU A 167 -9.05 -21.62 15.66
C LEU A 167 -10.53 -21.76 16.06
N THR A 168 -11.34 -22.35 15.18
CA THR A 168 -12.74 -22.61 15.50
C THR A 168 -12.85 -23.62 16.65
N VAL A 169 -12.07 -24.71 16.61
CA VAL A 169 -12.03 -25.68 17.72
C VAL A 169 -11.61 -25.00 19.02
N PHE A 170 -10.64 -24.08 18.99
CA PHE A 170 -10.24 -23.28 20.15
C PHE A 170 -11.39 -22.49 20.75
N SER A 171 -12.16 -21.80 19.89
CA SER A 171 -13.36 -21.08 20.30
C SER A 171 -14.40 -21.99 20.96
N ILE A 172 -14.60 -23.19 20.40
CA ILE A 172 -15.49 -24.21 20.98
C ILE A 172 -14.94 -24.71 22.34
N MET A 173 -13.62 -24.92 22.47
CA MET A 173 -13.01 -25.39 23.72
C MET A 173 -13.19 -24.41 24.87
N LEU A 174 -13.19 -23.11 24.58
CA LEU A 174 -13.36 -22.05 25.59
C LEU A 174 -14.81 -21.78 25.99
N THR A 175 -15.79 -22.30 25.23
CA THR A 175 -17.21 -21.94 25.38
C THR A 175 -18.07 -23.17 25.67
N GLY A 176 -19.15 -23.00 26.43
CA GLY A 176 -20.07 -24.09 26.77
C GLY A 176 -21.41 -24.03 26.03
N ASN A 177 -21.59 -23.05 25.15
CA ASN A 177 -22.79 -22.82 24.34
C ASN A 177 -22.41 -22.54 22.88
N MET A 178 -23.16 -23.09 21.93
CA MET A 178 -22.91 -22.97 20.49
C MET A 178 -22.88 -21.54 19.99
N LEU A 179 -23.87 -20.72 20.36
CA LEU A 179 -23.95 -19.32 19.91
C LEU A 179 -22.74 -18.52 20.41
N ILE A 180 -22.35 -18.73 21.67
CA ILE A 180 -21.19 -18.08 22.27
C ILE A 180 -19.89 -18.59 21.63
N GLY A 181 -19.83 -19.86 21.23
CA GLY A 181 -18.71 -20.42 20.48
C GLY A 181 -18.52 -19.77 19.10
N ILE A 182 -19.61 -19.48 18.39
CA ILE A 182 -19.57 -18.76 17.11
C ILE A 182 -19.11 -17.32 17.31
N LEU A 183 -19.67 -16.61 18.31
CA LEU A 183 -19.24 -15.25 18.65
C LEU A 183 -17.77 -15.19 19.07
N ALA A 184 -17.30 -16.18 19.85
CA ALA A 184 -15.90 -16.31 20.24
C ALA A 184 -15.00 -16.54 19.03
N CYS A 185 -15.44 -17.33 18.04
CA CYS A 185 -14.71 -17.52 16.79
C CYS A 185 -14.55 -16.20 16.05
N GLY A 186 -15.62 -15.42 15.89
CA GLY A 186 -15.56 -14.08 15.31
C GLY A 186 -14.60 -13.17 16.09
N PHE A 187 -14.71 -13.14 17.42
CA PHE A 187 -13.81 -12.36 18.28
C PHE A 187 -12.34 -12.71 18.05
N PHE A 188 -11.96 -13.99 18.13
CA PHE A 188 -10.56 -14.39 17.95
C PHE A 188 -10.06 -14.23 16.50
N SER A 189 -10.96 -14.25 15.52
CA SER A 189 -10.62 -13.97 14.12
C SER A 189 -10.38 -12.48 13.85
N PHE A 190 -11.02 -11.55 14.56
CA PHE A 190 -10.98 -10.13 14.19
C PHE A 190 -10.39 -9.20 15.24
N TYR A 191 -10.21 -9.63 16.50
CA TYR A 191 -9.75 -8.74 17.56
C TYR A 191 -8.38 -8.09 17.27
N PHE A 192 -7.35 -8.88 16.93
CA PHE A 192 -6.00 -8.35 16.70
C PHE A 192 -5.88 -7.44 15.47
N PRO A 193 -6.50 -7.76 14.32
CA PRO A 193 -6.57 -6.82 13.20
C PRO A 193 -7.31 -5.52 13.54
N LEU A 194 -8.43 -5.60 14.25
CA LEU A 194 -9.21 -4.41 14.60
C LEU A 194 -8.51 -3.51 15.62
N ILE A 195 -7.88 -4.09 16.65
CA ILE A 195 -7.10 -3.29 17.60
C ILE A 195 -5.87 -2.67 16.92
N SER A 196 -5.24 -3.36 15.94
CA SER A 196 -4.19 -2.76 15.11
C SER A 196 -4.72 -1.51 14.38
N LEU A 197 -5.87 -1.61 13.72
CA LEU A 197 -6.50 -0.48 13.04
C LEU A 197 -6.77 0.70 14.00
N VAL A 198 -7.30 0.39 15.19
CA VAL A 198 -7.54 1.42 16.21
C VAL A 198 -6.24 2.07 16.65
N LEU A 199 -5.20 1.31 16.95
CA LEU A 199 -3.90 1.87 17.35
C LEU A 199 -3.26 2.71 16.25
N LYS A 200 -3.38 2.29 14.98
CA LYS A 200 -2.97 3.11 13.81
C LYS A 200 -3.71 4.45 13.81
N GLY A 201 -5.04 4.42 13.97
CA GLY A 201 -5.86 5.63 14.03
C GLY A 201 -5.45 6.56 15.17
N TYR A 202 -5.20 6.02 16.37
CA TYR A 202 -4.67 6.84 17.48
C TYR A 202 -3.33 7.50 17.13
N GLN A 203 -2.41 6.77 16.49
CA GLN A 203 -1.10 7.33 16.15
C GLN A 203 -1.19 8.38 15.04
N SER A 204 -2.02 8.16 14.02
CA SER A 204 -2.21 9.14 12.95
C SER A 204 -2.98 10.38 13.39
N THR A 205 -3.90 10.25 14.35
CA THR A 205 -4.71 11.36 14.85
C THR A 205 -3.96 12.24 15.85
N PHE A 206 -3.14 11.64 16.73
CA PHE A 206 -2.57 12.35 17.88
C PHE A 206 -1.07 12.62 17.82
N PHE A 207 -0.34 12.06 16.85
CA PHE A 207 1.09 12.33 16.72
C PHE A 207 1.37 13.19 15.48
N ASP A 208 1.86 14.41 15.70
CA ASP A 208 2.14 15.39 14.63
C ASP A 208 3.23 14.90 13.67
N THR A 209 4.17 14.10 14.18
CA THR A 209 5.33 13.58 13.41
C THR A 209 5.15 12.14 12.95
N TYR A 210 3.90 11.66 12.91
CA TYR A 210 3.56 10.28 12.57
C TYR A 210 4.06 9.87 11.19
N TYR A 211 4.67 8.67 11.12
CA TYR A 211 5.09 8.06 9.86
C TYR A 211 4.54 6.64 9.72
N THR A 212 4.86 5.80 10.70
CA THR A 212 4.51 4.37 10.73
C THR A 212 4.19 3.94 12.14
N SER A 213 3.24 3.02 12.28
CA SER A 213 2.93 2.36 13.55
C SER A 213 3.95 1.31 13.97
N GLY A 214 4.89 0.99 13.09
CA GLY A 214 5.97 0.02 13.32
C GLY A 214 5.54 -1.44 13.19
N PHE A 215 6.53 -2.32 13.22
CA PHE A 215 6.38 -3.73 12.84
C PHE A 215 5.28 -4.49 13.60
N ILE A 216 5.11 -4.25 14.91
CA ILE A 216 4.12 -5.01 15.69
C ILE A 216 2.70 -4.67 15.26
N ILE A 217 2.39 -3.37 15.14
CA ILE A 217 1.04 -2.91 14.80
C ILE A 217 0.75 -3.20 13.33
N GLU A 218 1.70 -2.99 12.43
CA GLU A 218 1.47 -3.14 10.98
C GLU A 218 1.55 -4.58 10.48
N ASN A 219 2.44 -5.40 11.05
CA ASN A 219 2.73 -6.73 10.51
C ASN A 219 2.34 -7.87 11.47
N VAL A 220 2.54 -7.72 12.78
CA VAL A 220 2.28 -8.82 13.72
C VAL A 220 0.79 -8.94 14.02
N LEU A 221 0.18 -7.89 14.59
CA LEU A 221 -1.21 -7.93 15.05
C LEU A 221 -2.22 -8.33 13.96
N PRO A 222 -2.17 -7.77 12.73
CA PRO A 222 -3.15 -8.14 11.72
C PRO A 222 -3.01 -9.59 11.26
N ASN A 223 -1.78 -10.11 11.24
CA ASN A 223 -1.50 -11.49 10.85
C ASN A 223 -1.68 -12.52 11.99
N MET A 224 -2.14 -12.10 13.18
CA MET A 224 -2.60 -13.01 14.24
C MET A 224 -4.02 -13.58 13.99
N SER A 225 -4.58 -13.32 12.81
CA SER A 225 -5.92 -13.75 12.41
C SER A 225 -5.85 -14.83 11.33
N SER A 226 -6.55 -15.95 11.56
CA SER A 226 -6.71 -16.97 10.50
C SER A 226 -7.49 -16.43 9.29
N PHE A 227 -8.36 -15.44 9.49
CA PHE A 227 -9.12 -14.79 8.43
C PHE A 227 -8.19 -13.93 7.57
N MET A 228 -7.39 -13.06 8.18
CA MET A 228 -6.43 -12.22 7.44
C MET A 228 -5.42 -13.07 6.67
N LEU A 229 -4.94 -14.16 7.28
CA LEU A 229 -4.07 -15.13 6.63
C LEU A 229 -4.77 -15.94 5.52
N MET A 230 -6.10 -16.12 5.56
CA MET A 230 -6.86 -16.80 4.51
C MET A 230 -6.86 -15.98 3.21
N PHE A 231 -7.07 -14.68 3.33
CA PHE A 231 -7.20 -13.76 2.18
C PHE A 231 -5.91 -12.99 1.84
N ASN A 232 -4.85 -13.15 2.65
CA ASN A 232 -3.59 -12.41 2.50
C ASN A 232 -3.75 -10.89 2.45
N ILE A 233 -4.66 -10.33 3.27
CA ILE A 233 -5.04 -8.91 3.22
C ILE A 233 -3.84 -7.96 3.42
N PHE A 234 -2.81 -8.39 4.14
CA PHE A 234 -1.59 -7.62 4.41
C PHE A 234 -0.40 -8.07 3.55
N GLU A 235 -0.67 -8.77 2.45
CA GLU A 235 0.30 -9.12 1.40
C GLU A 235 1.61 -9.73 1.91
N LEU A 236 1.50 -10.65 2.88
CA LEU A 236 2.68 -11.34 3.38
C LEU A 236 3.34 -12.13 2.25
N LYS A 237 4.67 -12.06 2.20
CA LYS A 237 5.48 -12.94 1.35
C LYS A 237 5.06 -14.39 1.60
N TRP A 238 4.87 -15.13 0.51
CA TRP A 238 4.35 -16.49 0.52
C TRP A 238 5.02 -17.39 1.57
N LEU A 239 6.36 -17.47 1.58
CA LEU A 239 7.11 -18.28 2.57
C LEU A 239 6.81 -17.89 4.01
N THR A 240 6.72 -16.59 4.31
CA THR A 240 6.45 -16.08 5.66
C THR A 240 5.05 -16.47 6.11
N ARG A 241 4.05 -16.28 5.23
CA ARG A 241 2.65 -16.67 5.47
C ARG A 241 2.54 -18.16 5.79
N ILE A 242 3.15 -19.03 4.98
CA ILE A 242 3.08 -20.49 5.18
C ILE A 242 3.77 -20.92 6.49
N ILE A 243 4.93 -20.35 6.83
CA ILE A 243 5.60 -20.63 8.11
C ILE A 243 4.71 -20.25 9.29
N ILE A 244 4.09 -19.07 9.26
CA ILE A 244 3.16 -18.61 10.31
C ILE A 244 1.98 -19.57 10.43
N VAL A 245 1.36 -19.95 9.31
CA VAL A 245 0.21 -20.87 9.28
C VAL A 245 0.56 -22.23 9.88
N ILE A 246 1.73 -22.80 9.55
CA ILE A 246 2.19 -24.08 10.10
C ILE A 246 2.44 -23.97 11.60
N LEU A 247 3.22 -22.98 12.04
CA LEU A 247 3.56 -22.80 13.46
C LEU A 247 2.32 -22.53 14.31
N ALA A 248 1.40 -21.69 13.83
CA ALA A 248 0.14 -21.40 14.50
C ALA A 248 -0.77 -22.65 14.56
N SER A 249 -0.84 -23.43 13.48
CA SER A 249 -1.61 -24.68 13.47
C SER A 249 -1.08 -25.70 14.48
N ILE A 250 0.25 -25.85 14.57
CA ILE A 250 0.89 -26.72 15.57
C ILE A 250 0.59 -26.22 16.99
N ALA A 251 0.74 -24.92 17.24
CA ALA A 251 0.43 -24.32 18.53
C ALA A 251 -1.02 -24.56 18.93
N PHE A 252 -1.98 -24.28 18.05
CA PHE A 252 -3.40 -24.51 18.32
C PHE A 252 -3.73 -25.99 18.51
N LEU A 253 -3.10 -26.91 17.78
CA LEU A 253 -3.30 -28.35 17.97
C LEU A 253 -3.02 -28.76 19.42
N PHE A 254 -1.90 -28.31 19.98
CA PHE A 254 -1.49 -28.63 21.35
C PHE A 254 -2.28 -27.84 22.41
N ILE A 255 -2.56 -26.56 22.18
CA ILE A 255 -3.41 -25.75 23.06
C ILE A 255 -4.80 -26.37 23.17
N ASN A 256 -5.42 -26.73 22.04
CA ASN A 256 -6.72 -27.36 22.01
C ASN A 256 -6.73 -28.72 22.71
N LEU A 257 -5.69 -29.54 22.52
CA LEU A 257 -5.54 -30.80 23.24
C LEU A 257 -5.46 -30.57 24.76
N PHE A 258 -4.66 -29.60 25.19
CA PHE A 258 -4.53 -29.25 26.61
C PHE A 258 -5.86 -28.76 27.19
N LEU A 259 -6.55 -27.85 26.51
CA LEU A 259 -7.86 -27.34 26.91
C LEU A 259 -8.90 -28.46 26.96
N TYR A 260 -8.96 -29.33 25.96
CA TYR A 260 -9.88 -30.45 25.92
C TYR A 260 -9.67 -31.41 27.10
N LYS A 261 -8.41 -31.71 27.45
CA LYS A 261 -8.08 -32.53 28.62
C LYS A 261 -8.54 -31.89 29.93
N LYS A 262 -8.33 -30.58 30.09
CA LYS A 262 -8.63 -29.84 31.31
C LYS A 262 -10.10 -29.41 31.43
N ARG A 263 -10.85 -29.42 30.33
CA ARG A 263 -12.26 -29.01 30.32
C ARG A 263 -13.09 -29.92 31.22
N ALA A 264 -13.76 -29.32 32.18
CA ALA A 264 -14.66 -30.05 33.08
C ALA A 264 -15.96 -30.43 32.35
N SER A 265 -16.53 -31.60 32.64
CA SER A 265 -17.73 -32.09 31.94
C SER A 265 -18.95 -31.20 32.20
N GLU A 266 -19.04 -30.65 33.41
CA GLU A 266 -20.09 -29.74 33.87
C GLU A 266 -20.02 -28.34 33.26
N ALA A 267 -18.99 -28.05 32.46
CA ALA A 267 -18.91 -26.80 31.69
C ALA A 267 -19.93 -26.76 30.54
N ALA A 268 -20.50 -27.91 30.14
CA ALA A 268 -21.52 -27.97 29.10
C ALA A 268 -22.77 -27.15 29.47
N GLY A 269 -23.18 -26.25 28.57
CA GLY A 269 -24.29 -25.32 28.75
C GLY A 269 -23.91 -23.99 29.40
N LYS A 270 -22.74 -23.87 30.04
CA LYS A 270 -22.24 -22.58 30.55
C LYS A 270 -21.83 -21.67 29.39
N SER A 271 -21.75 -20.37 29.63
CA SER A 271 -21.26 -19.42 28.63
C SER A 271 -19.79 -19.65 28.27
N VAL A 272 -18.94 -19.59 29.30
CA VAL A 272 -17.48 -19.78 29.21
C VAL A 272 -17.07 -20.99 30.05
N SER A 273 -16.25 -21.85 29.47
CA SER A 273 -15.83 -23.13 30.06
C SER A 273 -14.79 -22.99 31.17
N PHE A 274 -13.98 -21.93 31.13
CA PHE A 274 -12.91 -21.66 32.10
C PHE A 274 -13.13 -20.32 32.79
N ASN A 275 -13.17 -20.28 34.12
CA ASN A 275 -13.39 -19.01 34.82
C ASN A 275 -12.22 -18.03 34.67
N VAL A 276 -10.99 -18.54 34.53
CA VAL A 276 -9.76 -17.73 34.44
C VAL A 276 -9.75 -16.81 33.21
N ILE A 277 -10.37 -17.22 32.10
CA ILE A 277 -10.37 -16.43 30.86
C ILE A 277 -11.48 -15.36 30.80
N LYS A 278 -12.45 -15.39 31.73
CA LYS A 278 -13.57 -14.44 31.73
C LYS A 278 -13.08 -12.99 31.88
N LEU A 279 -12.19 -12.73 32.83
CA LEU A 279 -11.68 -11.37 33.02
C LEU A 279 -10.83 -10.89 31.83
N PRO A 280 -9.83 -11.66 31.33
CA PRO A 280 -9.07 -11.28 30.14
C PRO A 280 -9.93 -10.94 28.92
N ILE A 281 -10.88 -11.81 28.55
CA ILE A 281 -11.73 -11.59 27.36
C ILE A 281 -12.62 -10.35 27.54
N LYS A 282 -13.18 -10.16 28.74
CA LYS A 282 -13.97 -8.96 29.05
C LYS A 282 -13.12 -7.70 29.01
N ALA A 283 -11.92 -7.72 29.60
CA ALA A 283 -11.02 -6.58 29.58
C ALA A 283 -10.64 -6.20 28.15
N MET A 284 -10.26 -7.18 27.32
CA MET A 284 -9.97 -6.98 25.90
C MET A 284 -11.12 -6.29 25.16
N MET A 285 -12.36 -6.76 25.33
CA MET A 285 -13.53 -6.18 24.65
C MET A 285 -13.91 -4.80 25.19
N VAL A 286 -13.97 -4.62 26.51
CA VAL A 286 -14.36 -3.34 27.11
C VAL A 286 -13.34 -2.27 26.75
N ILE A 287 -12.04 -2.56 26.88
CA ILE A 287 -10.98 -1.60 26.52
C ILE A 287 -11.05 -1.28 25.03
N PHE A 288 -11.10 -2.30 24.16
CA PHE A 288 -11.21 -2.11 22.71
C PHE A 288 -12.40 -1.22 22.32
N MET A 289 -13.61 -1.51 22.80
CA MET A 289 -14.80 -0.73 22.48
C MET A 289 -14.74 0.69 23.06
N SER A 290 -14.13 0.85 24.24
CA SER A 290 -13.94 2.16 24.87
C SER A 290 -13.04 3.04 24.03
N ILE A 291 -11.83 2.56 23.70
CA ILE A 291 -10.85 3.36 22.95
C ILE A 291 -11.28 3.56 21.49
N LEU A 292 -11.96 2.58 20.87
CA LEU A 292 -12.53 2.74 19.52
C LEU A 292 -13.58 3.84 19.49
N MET A 293 -14.53 3.82 20.43
CA MET A 293 -15.59 4.83 20.48
C MET A 293 -15.10 6.20 20.94
N TYR A 294 -13.98 6.27 21.68
CA TYR A 294 -13.28 7.52 21.90
C TYR A 294 -12.80 8.12 20.58
N LEU A 295 -12.03 7.34 19.81
CA LEU A 295 -11.46 7.80 18.55
C LEU A 295 -12.57 8.23 17.58
N LEU A 296 -13.59 7.40 17.40
CA LEU A 296 -14.74 7.75 16.54
C LEU A 296 -15.50 8.99 17.04
N GLY A 297 -15.72 9.10 18.35
CA GLY A 297 -16.41 10.26 18.94
C GLY A 297 -15.60 11.55 18.83
N TYR A 298 -14.28 11.45 18.92
CA TYR A 298 -13.35 12.57 18.75
C TYR A 298 -13.35 13.05 17.30
N GLU A 299 -13.11 12.15 16.34
CA GLU A 299 -13.02 12.45 14.90
C GLU A 299 -14.34 12.98 14.33
N VAL A 300 -15.45 12.25 14.53
CA VAL A 300 -16.75 12.59 13.92
C VAL A 300 -17.32 13.91 14.47
N MET A 301 -16.93 14.30 15.68
CA MET A 301 -17.40 15.52 16.33
C MET A 301 -16.34 16.61 16.32
N ASN A 302 -15.58 16.71 15.23
CA ASN A 302 -14.57 17.73 14.98
C ASN A 302 -13.58 17.91 16.14
N HIS A 303 -12.79 16.85 16.39
CA HIS A 303 -11.73 16.82 17.41
C HIS A 303 -12.20 17.10 18.85
N SER A 304 -13.46 16.75 19.18
CA SER A 304 -14.04 17.02 20.50
C SER A 304 -13.71 15.96 21.55
N ILE A 305 -12.88 16.34 22.53
CA ILE A 305 -12.54 15.49 23.69
C ILE A 305 -13.78 15.06 24.50
N VAL A 306 -14.77 15.95 24.63
CA VAL A 306 -15.99 15.67 25.41
C VAL A 306 -16.79 14.55 24.77
N TRP A 307 -16.95 14.59 23.44
CA TRP A 307 -17.65 13.54 22.69
C TRP A 307 -16.85 12.24 22.64
N GLY A 308 -15.51 12.32 22.54
CA GLY A 308 -14.63 11.17 22.70
C GLY A 308 -14.82 10.49 24.06
N LEU A 309 -14.74 11.24 25.17
CA LEU A 309 -14.94 10.71 26.52
C LEU A 309 -16.34 10.15 26.74
N PHE A 310 -17.37 10.81 26.20
CA PHE A 310 -18.74 10.31 26.22
C PHE A 310 -18.83 8.95 25.51
N GLY A 311 -18.29 8.84 24.30
CA GLY A 311 -18.22 7.61 23.51
C GLY A 311 -17.51 6.49 24.27
N LEU A 312 -16.34 6.78 24.84
CA LEU A 312 -15.53 5.88 25.66
C LEU A 312 -16.33 5.31 26.84
N ILE A 313 -16.93 6.19 27.65
CA ILE A 313 -17.64 5.79 28.87
C ILE A 313 -18.89 4.98 28.52
N VAL A 314 -19.71 5.48 27.60
CA VAL A 314 -20.97 4.83 27.22
C VAL A 314 -20.72 3.47 26.59
N SER A 315 -19.77 3.36 25.65
CA SER A 315 -19.46 2.09 25.01
C SER A 315 -18.87 1.09 26.00
N GLY A 316 -17.95 1.52 26.88
CA GLY A 316 -17.36 0.65 27.89
C GLY A 316 -18.39 0.12 28.89
N VAL A 317 -19.35 0.95 29.31
CA VAL A 317 -20.48 0.52 30.17
C VAL A 317 -21.37 -0.47 29.42
N ILE A 318 -21.76 -0.18 28.17
CA ILE A 318 -22.60 -1.08 27.36
C ILE A 318 -21.90 -2.43 27.16
N THR A 319 -20.63 -2.43 26.77
CA THR A 319 -19.86 -3.64 26.54
C THR A 319 -19.71 -4.46 27.83
N HIS A 320 -19.41 -3.83 28.97
CA HIS A 320 -19.36 -4.54 30.26
C HIS A 320 -20.71 -5.18 30.61
N CYS A 321 -21.80 -4.44 30.43
CA CYS A 321 -23.16 -4.92 30.65
C CYS A 321 -23.49 -6.14 29.79
N VAL A 322 -23.19 -6.08 28.48
CA VAL A 322 -23.35 -7.20 27.54
C VAL A 322 -22.51 -8.40 27.99
N MET A 323 -21.27 -8.18 28.42
CA MET A 323 -20.39 -9.24 28.89
C MET A 323 -20.89 -9.91 30.17
N GLU A 324 -21.45 -9.17 31.12
CA GLU A 324 -22.06 -9.76 32.32
C GLU A 324 -23.33 -10.57 31.99
N ILE A 325 -24.14 -10.11 31.03
CA ILE A 325 -25.29 -10.89 30.51
C ILE A 325 -24.80 -12.19 29.89
N ILE A 326 -23.81 -12.15 29.00
CA ILE A 326 -23.26 -13.34 28.35
C ILE A 326 -22.68 -14.31 29.39
N TYR A 327 -21.87 -13.82 30.33
CA TYR A 327 -21.19 -14.66 31.31
C TYR A 327 -22.10 -15.32 32.32
N ASN A 328 -23.19 -14.64 32.70
CA ASN A 328 -24.15 -15.18 33.65
C ASN A 328 -25.37 -15.81 32.99
N GLN A 329 -25.58 -15.59 31.69
CA GLN A 329 -26.80 -15.96 30.94
C GLN A 329 -28.07 -15.45 31.63
N ASP A 330 -28.00 -14.28 32.28
CA ASP A 330 -29.07 -13.70 33.09
C ASP A 330 -29.04 -12.17 32.99
N PHE A 331 -30.12 -11.60 32.47
CA PHE A 331 -30.31 -10.15 32.33
C PHE A 331 -30.28 -9.42 33.68
N LYS A 332 -30.64 -10.07 34.78
CA LYS A 332 -30.64 -9.44 36.12
C LYS A 332 -29.23 -9.09 36.61
N LYS A 333 -28.18 -9.70 36.03
CA LYS A 333 -26.78 -9.46 36.41
C LYS A 333 -26.06 -8.46 35.53
N ILE A 334 -26.78 -7.69 34.71
CA ILE A 334 -26.22 -6.69 33.79
C ILE A 334 -25.26 -5.68 34.49
N PHE A 335 -25.54 -5.29 35.73
CA PHE A 335 -24.68 -4.36 36.51
C PHE A 335 -23.79 -5.06 37.56
N ALA A 336 -23.52 -6.36 37.42
CA ALA A 336 -22.61 -7.06 38.31
C ALA A 336 -21.17 -6.52 38.14
N LYS A 337 -20.33 -6.69 39.19
CA LYS A 337 -18.89 -6.38 39.15
C LYS A 337 -18.57 -4.92 38.74
N LYS A 338 -19.28 -3.94 39.32
CA LYS A 338 -19.11 -2.49 39.04
C LYS A 338 -17.68 -1.97 39.25
N ILE A 339 -16.93 -2.55 40.18
CA ILE A 339 -15.51 -2.20 40.41
C ILE A 339 -14.65 -2.62 39.21
N GLU A 340 -14.92 -3.79 38.63
CA GLU A 340 -14.21 -4.24 37.41
C GLU A 340 -14.50 -3.28 36.24
N LEU A 341 -15.76 -2.84 36.09
CA LEU A 341 -16.13 -1.82 35.09
C LEU A 341 -15.34 -0.52 35.32
N LEU A 342 -15.36 0.02 36.53
CA LEU A 342 -14.67 1.28 36.85
C LEU A 342 -13.17 1.19 36.52
N VAL A 343 -12.51 0.10 36.92
CA VAL A 343 -11.08 -0.12 36.64
C VAL A 343 -10.81 -0.19 35.14
N LEU A 344 -11.66 -0.89 34.36
CA LEU A 344 -11.49 -1.00 32.91
C LEU A 344 -11.69 0.35 32.21
N ILE A 345 -12.65 1.16 32.63
CA ILE A 345 -12.83 2.53 32.11
C ILE A 345 -11.61 3.40 32.42
N ILE A 346 -11.07 3.34 33.64
CA ILE A 346 -9.86 4.10 34.02
C ILE A 346 -8.66 3.69 33.16
N ILE A 347 -8.48 2.38 32.90
CA ILE A 347 -7.42 1.89 32.02
C ILE A 347 -7.61 2.42 30.59
N SER A 348 -8.82 2.39 30.05
CA SER A 348 -9.11 2.93 28.72
C SER A 348 -8.79 4.42 28.63
N ILE A 349 -9.18 5.22 29.63
CA ILE A 349 -8.86 6.65 29.71
C ILE A 349 -7.34 6.85 29.74
N PHE A 350 -6.61 6.05 30.51
CA PHE A 350 -5.15 6.15 30.57
C PHE A 350 -4.49 5.83 29.23
N ILE A 351 -4.96 4.79 28.53
CA ILE A 351 -4.45 4.43 27.19
C ILE A 351 -4.70 5.59 26.22
N THR A 352 -5.92 6.10 26.15
CA THR A 352 -6.28 7.24 25.30
C THR A 352 -5.44 8.48 25.62
N ALA A 353 -5.31 8.84 26.91
CA ALA A 353 -4.52 9.98 27.35
C ALA A 353 -3.02 9.82 27.01
N ALA A 354 -2.50 8.59 27.02
CA ALA A 354 -1.11 8.33 26.67
C ALA A 354 -0.78 8.67 25.22
N PHE A 355 -1.73 8.47 24.29
CA PHE A 355 -1.59 8.90 22.90
C PHE A 355 -1.84 10.40 22.77
N GLN A 356 -2.98 10.88 23.27
CA GLN A 356 -3.41 12.27 23.05
C GLN A 356 -2.47 13.32 23.63
N PHE A 357 -1.82 13.04 24.76
CA PHE A 357 -0.89 13.96 25.39
C PHE A 357 0.58 13.61 25.11
N ASP A 358 0.83 12.72 24.15
CA ASP A 358 2.14 12.20 23.82
C ASP A 358 3.01 11.90 25.07
N ILE A 359 2.46 11.14 26.03
CA ILE A 359 3.08 10.96 27.36
C ILE A 359 4.50 10.35 27.25
N PHE A 360 4.75 9.59 26.18
CA PHE A 360 6.03 8.93 25.93
C PHE A 360 7.00 9.74 25.06
N GLY A 361 6.59 10.91 24.55
CA GLY A 361 7.44 11.79 23.76
C GLY A 361 7.75 11.24 22.37
N TYR A 362 6.77 10.71 21.65
CA TYR A 362 6.86 10.30 20.26
C TYR A 362 7.25 11.48 19.35
N ASP A 363 6.60 12.63 19.48
CA ASP A 363 6.79 13.79 18.59
C ASP A 363 8.05 14.58 18.92
N SER A 364 8.42 14.63 20.20
CA SER A 364 9.67 15.24 20.65
C SER A 364 10.91 14.34 20.43
N TYR A 365 10.74 13.11 19.94
CA TYR A 365 11.85 12.16 19.84
C TYR A 365 12.81 12.48 18.70
N ILE A 366 14.02 12.92 19.06
CA ILE A 366 15.19 12.95 18.17
C ILE A 366 16.29 12.06 18.77
N PRO A 367 16.81 11.05 18.03
CA PRO A 367 17.92 10.24 18.52
C PRO A 367 19.20 11.06 18.67
N SER A 368 20.04 10.71 19.66
CA SER A 368 21.34 11.37 19.80
C SER A 368 22.24 11.08 18.59
N ALA A 369 23.03 12.06 18.14
CA ALA A 369 23.94 11.91 16.99
C ALA A 369 24.89 10.70 17.12
N SER A 370 25.29 10.35 18.36
CA SER A 370 26.13 9.20 18.66
C SER A 370 25.49 7.84 18.35
N GLN A 371 24.16 7.75 18.41
CA GLN A 371 23.38 6.52 18.15
C GLN A 371 23.10 6.32 16.66
N ILE A 372 23.14 7.39 15.87
CA ILE A 372 22.85 7.36 14.45
C ILE A 372 24.05 6.77 13.69
N LYS A 373 23.77 5.79 12.83
CA LYS A 373 24.73 5.25 11.85
C LYS A 373 24.70 6.13 10.60
N SER A 374 23.52 6.30 10.01
CA SER A 374 23.24 7.12 8.82
C SER A 374 21.78 7.56 8.84
N THR A 375 21.41 8.45 7.92
CA THR A 375 20.04 8.95 7.76
C THR A 375 19.56 8.84 6.31
N ALA A 376 18.25 8.86 6.12
CA ALA A 376 17.60 9.10 4.83
C ALA A 376 16.62 10.27 4.98
N VAL A 377 16.54 11.11 3.95
CA VAL A 377 15.64 12.27 3.89
C VAL A 377 14.91 12.21 2.56
N ILE A 378 13.58 12.25 2.60
CA ILE A 378 12.70 12.14 1.43
C ILE A 378 11.73 13.33 1.48
N SER A 379 11.71 14.13 0.42
CA SER A 379 10.87 15.31 0.30
C SER A 379 10.83 15.80 -1.14
N ASP A 380 9.69 16.30 -1.57
CA ASP A 380 9.51 16.97 -2.87
C ASP A 380 10.29 18.30 -2.93
N LEU A 381 10.62 18.89 -1.78
CA LEU A 381 11.54 20.04 -1.69
C LEU A 381 12.95 19.71 -2.19
N LEU A 382 13.33 18.43 -2.24
CA LEU A 382 14.63 17.99 -2.73
C LEU A 382 14.51 17.33 -4.11
N GLU A 383 13.53 16.45 -4.30
CA GLU A 383 13.27 15.74 -5.56
C GLU A 383 11.80 15.31 -5.68
N SER A 384 11.03 16.02 -6.50
CA SER A 384 9.58 15.80 -6.72
C SER A 384 9.25 14.75 -7.79
N ASN A 385 10.21 14.30 -8.60
CA ASN A 385 9.97 13.36 -9.70
C ASN A 385 10.42 11.93 -9.36
N SER A 386 10.61 11.64 -8.06
CA SER A 386 11.18 10.37 -7.63
C SER A 386 10.39 9.15 -8.12
N GLU A 387 9.07 9.26 -8.28
CA GLU A 387 8.20 8.20 -8.81
C GLU A 387 8.64 7.68 -10.19
N GLN A 388 9.13 8.57 -11.06
CA GLN A 388 9.54 8.21 -12.42
C GLN A 388 10.73 7.24 -12.44
N TYR A 389 11.51 7.21 -11.36
CA TYR A 389 12.66 6.31 -11.19
C TYR A 389 12.26 4.91 -10.70
N TYR A 390 11.02 4.75 -10.26
CA TYR A 390 10.49 3.52 -9.67
C TYR A 390 9.42 2.86 -10.52
N ASN A 391 8.72 3.63 -11.34
CA ASN A 391 7.81 3.13 -12.36
C ASN A 391 8.55 2.19 -13.32
N LYS A 392 7.89 1.09 -13.68
CA LYS A 392 8.51 0.07 -14.53
C LYS A 392 7.69 -0.14 -15.79
N VAL A 393 8.39 -0.25 -16.91
CA VAL A 393 7.75 -0.63 -18.16
C VAL A 393 7.57 -2.15 -18.18
N GLU A 394 6.33 -2.57 -18.41
CA GLU A 394 5.98 -3.97 -18.59
C GLU A 394 5.54 -4.20 -20.04
N ILE A 395 6.12 -5.23 -20.66
CA ILE A 395 5.73 -5.65 -22.00
C ILE A 395 4.92 -6.93 -21.84
N SER A 396 3.63 -6.85 -22.13
CA SER A 396 2.72 -7.99 -22.08
C SER A 396 2.39 -8.45 -23.48
N ASP A 397 2.51 -9.75 -23.72
CA ASP A 397 2.04 -10.35 -24.98
C ASP A 397 0.50 -10.36 -24.95
N ALA A 398 -0.15 -9.53 -25.76
CA ALA A 398 -1.60 -9.52 -25.83
C ALA A 398 -2.13 -10.70 -26.66
N TYR A 399 -3.41 -11.00 -26.45
CA TYR A 399 -4.14 -12.12 -27.02
C TYR A 399 -4.27 -12.08 -28.56
N TYR A 400 -4.00 -10.92 -29.18
CA TYR A 400 -4.11 -10.67 -30.61
C TYR A 400 -2.75 -10.22 -31.19
N ASP A 401 -1.73 -11.08 -31.17
CA ASP A 401 -0.45 -10.94 -31.91
C ASP A 401 0.36 -9.64 -31.76
N GLU A 402 -0.09 -8.71 -30.89
CA GLU A 402 0.51 -7.40 -30.63
C GLU A 402 0.88 -7.32 -29.15
N SER A 403 2.16 -7.18 -28.84
CA SER A 403 2.60 -6.94 -27.46
C SER A 403 2.22 -5.51 -27.06
N PHE A 404 1.45 -5.35 -25.98
CA PHE A 404 1.14 -4.05 -25.39
C PHE A 404 2.21 -3.66 -24.36
N VAL A 405 2.49 -2.38 -24.26
CA VAL A 405 3.46 -1.81 -23.33
C VAL A 405 2.69 -0.98 -22.30
N ASP A 406 2.80 -1.37 -21.04
CA ASP A 406 2.16 -0.72 -19.89
C ASP A 406 3.20 -0.20 -18.90
N VAL A 407 2.77 0.64 -17.96
CA VAL A 407 3.60 1.13 -16.85
C VAL A 407 3.05 0.60 -15.52
N ASP A 408 3.85 -0.23 -14.84
CA ASP A 408 3.63 -0.59 -13.44
C ASP A 408 4.06 0.58 -12.54
N TYR A 409 3.06 1.33 -12.09
CA TYR A 409 3.25 2.47 -11.19
C TYR A 409 3.62 2.01 -9.78
N ALA A 410 4.76 2.47 -9.27
CA ALA A 410 5.18 2.12 -7.93
C ALA A 410 4.40 2.91 -6.87
N SER A 411 3.86 2.22 -5.87
CA SER A 411 3.24 2.92 -4.72
C SER A 411 4.26 3.70 -3.89
N ASP A 412 3.88 4.84 -3.33
CA ASP A 412 4.71 5.69 -2.45
C ASP A 412 5.42 4.90 -1.35
N SER A 413 4.70 4.01 -0.67
CA SER A 413 5.27 3.20 0.42
C SER A 413 6.46 2.32 -0.01
N LYS A 414 6.44 1.84 -1.26
CA LYS A 414 7.51 1.04 -1.87
C LYS A 414 8.71 1.91 -2.25
N ILE A 415 8.43 3.10 -2.79
CA ILE A 415 9.42 4.12 -3.13
C ILE A 415 10.18 4.53 -1.85
N GLU A 416 9.45 4.97 -0.83
CA GLU A 416 10.03 5.41 0.44
C GLU A 416 10.82 4.28 1.13
N ALA A 417 10.29 3.06 1.17
CA ALA A 417 10.98 1.93 1.79
C ALA A 417 12.31 1.61 1.11
N ASP A 418 12.39 1.76 -0.22
CA ASP A 418 13.61 1.52 -0.97
C ASP A 418 14.60 2.70 -0.86
N GLN A 419 14.13 3.94 -0.91
CA GLN A 419 14.95 5.14 -0.65
C GLN A 419 15.54 5.10 0.76
N ILE A 420 14.72 4.82 1.79
CA ILE A 420 15.19 4.64 3.17
C ILE A 420 16.26 3.56 3.23
N LYS A 421 16.11 2.46 2.48
CA LYS A 421 17.08 1.36 2.48
C LYS A 421 18.41 1.77 1.85
N LYS A 422 18.38 2.42 0.69
CA LYS A 422 19.57 2.77 -0.12
C LYS A 422 20.33 3.98 0.40
N MET A 423 19.62 5.01 0.87
CA MET A 423 20.21 6.30 1.24
C MET A 423 20.97 6.23 2.57
N ASP A 424 22.22 6.68 2.60
CA ASP A 424 23.11 6.62 3.76
C ASP A 424 23.84 7.96 4.00
N ILE A 425 23.06 9.04 4.16
CA ILE A 425 23.58 10.38 4.49
C ILE A 425 24.39 10.32 5.78
N GLN A 426 25.61 10.86 5.74
CA GLN A 426 26.54 10.86 6.87
C GLN A 426 26.53 12.18 7.66
N ASN A 427 26.14 13.28 7.02
CA ASN A 427 26.01 14.57 7.66
C ASN A 427 24.76 14.62 8.55
N LYS A 428 24.93 14.18 9.81
CA LYS A 428 23.85 14.09 10.79
C LYS A 428 23.41 15.46 11.30
N ASP A 429 24.31 16.43 11.36
CA ASP A 429 24.02 17.70 12.02
C ASP A 429 22.97 18.51 11.25
N ALA A 430 23.07 18.55 9.92
CA ALA A 430 22.07 19.17 9.06
C ALA A 430 20.69 18.49 9.18
N VAL A 431 20.65 17.15 9.16
CA VAL A 431 19.41 16.38 9.28
C VAL A 431 18.76 16.53 10.65
N LEU A 432 19.56 16.57 11.72
CA LEU A 432 19.06 16.80 13.07
C LEU A 432 18.54 18.22 13.25
N GLU A 433 19.10 19.21 12.56
CA GLU A 433 18.58 20.58 12.57
C GLU A 433 17.24 20.68 11.86
N LEU A 434 17.09 20.06 10.68
CA LEU A 434 15.80 19.94 9.98
C LEU A 434 14.73 19.33 10.89
N ALA A 435 15.08 18.27 11.62
CA ALA A 435 14.16 17.65 12.57
C ALA A 435 13.77 18.60 13.73
N ARG A 436 14.70 19.41 14.25
CA ARG A 436 14.39 20.40 15.30
C ARG A 436 13.46 21.50 14.78
N GLN A 437 13.72 21.99 13.57
CA GLN A 437 12.86 22.95 12.90
C GLN A 437 11.45 22.38 12.71
N GLY A 438 11.34 21.12 12.30
CA GLY A 438 10.05 20.44 12.16
C GLY A 438 9.27 20.29 13.46
N ILE A 439 9.95 19.95 14.56
CA ILE A 439 9.31 19.89 15.89
C ILE A 439 8.87 21.28 16.36
N GLU A 440 9.65 22.32 16.06
CA GLU A 440 9.26 23.69 16.42
C GLU A 440 8.07 24.17 15.58
N ALA A 441 8.07 23.89 14.28
CA ALA A 441 6.97 24.21 13.37
C ALA A 441 5.66 23.56 13.81
N ALA A 442 5.69 22.28 14.22
CA ALA A 442 4.51 21.54 14.68
C ALA A 442 3.84 22.12 15.94
N LYS A 443 4.52 22.97 16.72
CA LYS A 443 3.91 23.60 17.92
C LYS A 443 2.94 24.71 17.59
N TYR A 444 3.12 25.32 16.44
CA TYR A 444 2.25 26.37 15.97
C TYR A 444 1.23 25.66 15.08
N ASP A 445 -0.05 25.63 15.49
CA ASP A 445 -1.19 25.27 14.63
C ASP A 445 -1.26 26.32 13.50
N LEU A 446 -0.27 26.28 12.60
CA LEU A 446 -0.18 27.18 11.48
C LEU A 446 -1.17 26.63 10.47
N GLU A 447 -2.32 27.28 10.35
CA GLU A 447 -2.93 27.44 9.04
C GLU A 447 -1.79 27.79 8.07
N PRO A 448 -1.67 27.13 6.90
CA PRO A 448 -0.50 27.22 6.04
C PRO A 448 -0.36 28.62 5.42
N GLN A 449 0.06 29.59 6.23
CA GLN A 449 0.67 30.84 5.82
C GLN A 449 2.17 30.56 5.66
N GLY A 450 2.53 29.90 4.56
CA GLY A 450 3.91 29.54 4.20
C GLY A 450 3.97 28.36 3.22
N ASP A 451 5.12 28.19 2.58
CA ASP A 451 5.39 27.03 1.70
C ASP A 451 5.91 25.87 2.55
N PHE A 452 4.98 25.24 3.27
CA PHE A 452 5.26 24.04 4.05
C PHE A 452 5.16 22.80 3.18
N ASP A 453 6.17 21.94 3.25
CA ASP A 453 6.18 20.66 2.54
C ASP A 453 6.61 19.51 3.43
N ARG A 454 6.16 18.32 3.02
CA ARG A 454 6.43 17.07 3.73
C ARG A 454 7.90 16.68 3.62
N VAL A 455 8.53 16.45 4.77
CA VAL A 455 9.92 15.96 4.91
C VAL A 455 9.95 14.72 5.80
N LEU A 456 10.14 13.56 5.19
CA LEU A 456 10.34 12.29 5.88
C LEU A 456 11.82 12.10 6.22
N ILE A 457 12.13 12.05 7.51
CA ILE A 457 13.47 11.76 8.02
C ILE A 457 13.49 10.36 8.65
N SER A 458 14.39 9.50 8.19
CA SER A 458 14.59 8.16 8.72
C SER A 458 15.99 7.99 9.31
N TYR A 459 16.05 7.63 10.59
CA TYR A 459 17.27 7.41 11.35
C TYR A 459 17.64 5.93 11.38
N LYS A 460 18.74 5.55 10.73
CA LYS A 460 19.32 4.20 10.85
C LYS A 460 20.24 4.17 12.06
N LEU A 461 19.82 3.50 13.13
CA LEU A 461 20.57 3.45 14.38
C LEU A 461 21.65 2.35 14.36
N LYS A 462 22.72 2.55 15.12
CA LYS A 462 23.82 1.58 15.27
C LYS A 462 23.39 0.22 15.83
N ASN A 463 22.26 0.17 16.53
CA ASN A 463 21.69 -1.08 17.06
C ASN A 463 20.80 -1.83 16.06
N GLY A 464 20.72 -1.36 14.80
CA GLY A 464 19.96 -1.99 13.73
C GLY A 464 18.49 -1.59 13.63
N ARG A 465 17.98 -0.74 14.54
CA ARG A 465 16.63 -0.17 14.41
C ARG A 465 16.61 0.99 13.42
N THR A 466 15.51 1.14 12.71
CA THR A 466 15.20 2.31 11.88
C THR A 466 14.02 3.04 12.50
N VAL A 467 14.11 4.37 12.62
CA VAL A 467 13.05 5.21 13.17
C VAL A 467 12.74 6.31 12.16
N GLY A 468 11.50 6.37 11.65
CA GLY A 468 11.03 7.40 10.73
C GLY A 468 10.17 8.45 11.43
N ARG A 469 10.26 9.70 10.96
CA ARG A 469 9.46 10.85 11.39
C ARG A 469 9.10 11.68 10.16
N VAL A 470 7.86 12.13 10.08
CA VAL A 470 7.44 13.13 9.09
C VAL A 470 7.44 14.48 9.77
N TYR A 471 7.97 15.48 9.09
CA TYR A 471 7.90 16.88 9.49
C TYR A 471 7.31 17.69 8.34
N TYR A 472 6.64 18.79 8.66
CA TYR A 472 6.23 19.78 7.68
C TYR A 472 7.14 20.99 7.86
N LEU A 473 7.98 21.28 6.87
CA LEU A 473 9.00 22.32 6.96
C LEU A 473 8.68 23.46 5.99
N ASP A 474 8.79 24.69 6.47
CA ASP A 474 8.83 25.89 5.64
C ASP A 474 10.13 25.93 4.84
N LEU A 475 10.03 26.18 3.53
CA LEU A 475 11.18 26.20 2.61
C LEU A 475 12.24 27.24 3.03
N ASP A 476 11.83 28.46 3.37
CA ASP A 476 12.77 29.55 3.68
C ASP A 476 13.59 29.24 4.94
N GLN A 477 12.94 28.74 5.99
CA GLN A 477 13.61 28.37 7.24
C GLN A 477 14.51 27.14 7.10
N SER A 478 14.15 26.20 6.22
CA SER A 478 14.83 24.90 6.09
C SER A 478 15.87 24.84 4.98
N THR A 479 15.95 25.88 4.12
CA THR A 479 16.84 25.94 2.94
C THR A 479 18.30 25.54 3.24
N LEU A 480 18.89 25.98 4.35
CA LEU A 480 20.27 25.63 4.70
C LEU A 480 20.44 24.13 4.97
N GLY A 481 19.49 23.53 5.70
CA GLY A 481 19.49 22.10 5.99
C GLY A 481 19.24 21.27 4.74
N LEU A 482 18.26 21.68 3.91
CA LEU A 482 17.93 21.02 2.64
C LEU A 482 19.10 21.07 1.66
N SER A 483 19.76 22.24 1.53
CA SER A 483 20.96 22.41 0.71
C SER A 483 22.08 21.47 1.15
N SER A 484 22.31 21.36 2.46
CA SER A 484 23.32 20.44 3.00
C SER A 484 22.97 18.96 2.78
N VAL A 485 21.68 18.60 2.74
CA VAL A 485 21.23 17.24 2.43
C VAL A 485 21.42 16.96 0.94
N TYR A 486 21.01 17.89 0.07
CA TYR A 486 21.12 17.76 -1.38
C TYR A 486 22.57 17.62 -1.85
N ALA A 487 23.49 18.34 -1.21
CA ALA A 487 24.93 18.27 -1.49
C ALA A 487 25.59 16.94 -1.05
N ASP A 488 24.92 16.09 -0.26
CA ASP A 488 25.46 14.80 0.15
C ASP A 488 25.49 13.82 -1.04
N GLU A 489 26.67 13.26 -1.34
CA GLU A 489 26.81 12.34 -2.47
C GLU A 489 25.92 11.11 -2.36
N SER A 490 25.72 10.59 -1.15
CA SER A 490 24.89 9.42 -0.91
C SER A 490 23.42 9.75 -1.17
N TYR A 491 22.97 10.97 -0.88
CA TYR A 491 21.63 11.42 -1.22
C TYR A 491 21.44 11.34 -2.75
N LYS A 492 22.27 12.05 -3.52
CA LYS A 492 22.15 12.12 -4.98
C LYS A 492 22.22 10.74 -5.65
N LYS A 493 23.21 9.92 -5.29
CA LYS A 493 23.38 8.58 -5.86
C LYS A 493 22.22 7.62 -5.51
N SER A 494 21.51 7.88 -4.41
CA SER A 494 20.34 7.08 -4.02
C SER A 494 19.08 7.53 -4.72
N ASN A 495 18.95 8.83 -5.01
CA ASN A 495 17.77 9.40 -5.67
C ASN A 495 17.83 9.35 -7.19
N TYR A 496 19.01 9.50 -7.81
CA TYR A 496 19.17 9.53 -9.27
C TYR A 496 19.81 8.22 -9.77
N PRO A 497 19.04 7.25 -10.30
CA PRO A 497 19.59 5.97 -10.74
C PRO A 497 20.68 6.10 -11.80
N ILE A 498 20.58 7.09 -12.71
CA ILE A 498 21.59 7.35 -13.76
C ILE A 498 22.99 7.52 -13.19
N LEU A 499 23.16 8.08 -11.99
CA LEU A 499 24.48 8.25 -11.36
C LEU A 499 25.18 6.93 -11.02
N SER A 500 24.44 5.82 -10.99
CA SER A 500 24.97 4.47 -10.73
C SER A 500 24.98 3.56 -11.97
N GLN A 501 24.43 3.99 -13.11
CA GLN A 501 24.38 3.19 -14.34
C GLN A 501 25.71 3.21 -15.09
N ASN A 502 26.05 2.10 -15.77
CA ASN A 502 27.24 2.07 -16.63
C ASN A 502 26.91 2.66 -18.00
N PRO A 503 27.74 3.55 -18.57
CA PRO A 503 27.51 4.11 -19.91
C PRO A 503 27.36 3.04 -21.00
N GLU A 504 28.01 1.89 -20.84
CA GLU A 504 27.97 0.79 -21.81
C GLU A 504 26.58 0.20 -22.00
N ASN A 505 25.69 0.36 -21.02
CA ASN A 505 24.33 -0.17 -21.08
C ASN A 505 23.35 0.79 -21.76
N ILE A 506 23.77 2.04 -22.03
CA ILE A 506 22.93 3.06 -22.65
C ILE A 506 23.07 2.96 -24.16
N VAL A 507 21.95 2.88 -24.87
CA VAL A 507 21.93 2.75 -26.34
C VAL A 507 21.39 4.00 -27.03
N SER A 508 20.48 4.71 -26.37
CA SER A 508 19.89 5.95 -26.88
C SER A 508 19.55 6.91 -25.72
N VAL A 509 19.29 8.16 -26.07
CA VAL A 509 18.73 9.16 -25.16
C VAL A 509 17.54 9.86 -25.81
N ASP A 510 16.55 10.21 -24.99
CA ASP A 510 15.41 11.03 -25.39
C ASP A 510 15.53 12.40 -24.73
N PHE A 511 15.57 13.45 -25.53
CA PHE A 511 15.54 14.84 -25.08
C PHE A 511 14.15 15.41 -25.28
N ASN A 512 13.61 16.08 -24.26
CA ASN A 512 12.34 16.81 -24.34
C ASN A 512 12.57 18.27 -24.00
N GLY A 513 12.48 19.14 -25.00
CA GLY A 513 12.67 20.58 -24.87
C GLY A 513 11.38 21.36 -24.71
N ILE A 514 11.50 22.68 -24.76
CA ILE A 514 10.37 23.60 -24.89
C ILE A 514 9.75 23.45 -26.28
N MET A 515 8.42 23.53 -26.37
CA MET A 515 7.63 23.20 -27.58
C MET A 515 7.79 21.71 -27.97
N ASP A 516 7.34 21.32 -29.16
CA ASP A 516 7.46 19.95 -29.67
C ASP A 516 8.91 19.60 -30.11
N ASN A 517 9.91 20.13 -29.40
CA ASN A 517 11.34 19.92 -29.63
C ASN A 517 11.84 18.65 -28.93
N ASP A 518 11.14 17.57 -29.21
CA ASP A 518 11.42 16.23 -28.71
C ASP A 518 12.35 15.51 -29.69
N THR A 519 13.49 15.03 -29.21
CA THR A 519 14.52 14.40 -30.05
C THR A 519 15.00 13.07 -29.47
N HIS A 520 14.87 12.01 -30.24
CA HIS A 520 15.46 10.70 -29.94
C HIS A 520 16.84 10.56 -30.60
N ILE A 521 17.86 10.17 -29.82
CA ILE A 521 19.26 10.12 -30.25
C ILE A 521 19.82 8.72 -30.00
N VAL A 522 20.15 8.00 -31.07
CA VAL A 522 20.81 6.68 -30.97
C VAL A 522 22.33 6.88 -31.00
N PHE A 523 23.04 6.29 -30.04
CA PHE A 523 24.49 6.34 -30.05
C PHE A 523 25.09 5.36 -31.06
N HIS A 524 25.93 5.86 -31.96
CA HIS A 524 26.69 5.04 -32.91
C HIS A 524 28.20 5.01 -32.63
N ASP A 525 28.67 5.92 -31.76
CA ASP A 525 30.07 6.02 -31.34
C ASP A 525 30.18 5.81 -29.82
N ASP A 526 30.91 4.78 -29.42
CA ASP A 526 31.11 4.42 -28.02
C ASP A 526 31.89 5.48 -27.24
N GLU A 527 32.82 6.20 -27.87
CA GLU A 527 33.56 7.28 -27.21
C GLU A 527 32.63 8.47 -26.93
N MET A 528 31.78 8.84 -27.91
CA MET A 528 30.79 9.90 -27.75
C MET A 528 29.74 9.54 -26.70
N LYS A 529 29.18 8.33 -26.74
CA LYS A 529 28.25 7.81 -25.73
C LYS A 529 28.83 7.94 -24.32
N LYS A 530 30.04 7.43 -24.11
CA LYS A 530 30.70 7.46 -22.81
C LYS A 530 30.98 8.89 -22.35
N LYS A 531 31.47 9.75 -23.25
CA LYS A 531 31.71 11.16 -22.97
C LYS A 531 30.40 11.86 -22.55
N PHE A 532 29.31 11.65 -23.28
CA PHE A 532 28.01 12.26 -22.99
C PHE A 532 27.46 11.84 -21.62
N VAL A 533 27.34 10.53 -21.37
CA VAL A 533 26.78 10.00 -20.12
C VAL A 533 27.61 10.43 -18.91
N GLU A 534 28.93 10.38 -18.99
CA GLU A 534 29.80 10.79 -17.87
C GLU A 534 29.79 12.32 -17.65
N THR A 535 29.64 13.10 -18.72
CA THR A 535 29.49 14.57 -18.62
C THR A 535 28.19 14.92 -17.91
N TYR A 536 27.07 14.32 -18.32
CA TYR A 536 25.78 14.54 -17.68
C TYR A 536 25.80 14.16 -16.20
N LYS A 537 26.33 12.97 -15.87
CA LYS A 537 26.47 12.53 -14.48
C LYS A 537 27.28 13.51 -13.64
N LYS A 538 28.40 14.02 -14.18
CA LYS A 538 29.25 14.99 -13.50
C LYS A 538 28.50 16.30 -13.22
N GLU A 539 27.76 16.83 -14.21
CA GLU A 539 26.98 18.06 -14.03
C GLU A 539 25.81 17.86 -13.06
N LEU A 540 25.04 16.77 -13.16
CA LEU A 540 23.99 16.44 -12.19
C LEU A 540 24.55 16.24 -10.77
N MET A 541 25.72 15.62 -10.64
CA MET A 541 26.40 15.46 -9.36
C MET A 541 26.86 16.79 -8.77
N ASN A 542 27.22 17.76 -9.60
CA ASN A 542 27.68 19.09 -9.18
C ASN A 542 26.57 20.13 -9.04
N LEU A 543 25.36 19.88 -9.56
CA LEU A 543 24.21 20.77 -9.40
C LEU A 543 24.02 21.12 -7.92
N ASP A 544 24.04 22.39 -7.55
CA ASP A 544 23.81 22.79 -6.16
C ASP A 544 22.34 23.16 -5.92
N TYR A 545 21.94 23.15 -4.65
CA TYR A 545 20.55 23.42 -4.28
C TYR A 545 20.16 24.89 -4.52
N GLU A 546 21.13 25.81 -4.44
CA GLU A 546 20.91 27.23 -4.72
C GLU A 546 20.53 27.46 -6.20
N THR A 547 21.14 26.70 -7.11
CA THR A 547 20.79 26.67 -8.53
C THR A 547 19.35 26.17 -8.70
N LYS A 548 18.93 25.12 -7.99
CA LYS A 548 17.53 24.64 -8.05
C LYS A 548 16.51 25.69 -7.58
N LEU A 549 16.87 26.48 -6.56
CA LEU A 549 16.00 27.53 -6.02
C LEU A 549 15.86 28.74 -6.97
N LYS A 550 16.92 29.07 -7.74
CA LYS A 550 16.99 30.28 -8.57
C LYS A 550 16.71 30.03 -10.06
N SER A 551 17.19 28.89 -10.56
CA SER A 551 17.05 28.43 -11.94
C SER A 551 15.89 27.43 -12.04
N TYR A 552 15.72 26.83 -13.21
CA TYR A 552 14.70 25.82 -13.47
C TYR A 552 15.18 24.85 -14.57
N PRO A 553 14.74 23.58 -14.54
CA PRO A 553 14.96 22.70 -15.68
C PRO A 553 14.08 23.17 -16.85
N PHE A 554 14.70 23.53 -17.97
CA PHE A 554 13.96 23.94 -19.18
C PHE A 554 13.64 22.75 -20.10
N ALA A 555 14.27 21.62 -19.83
CA ALA A 555 14.15 20.39 -20.61
C ALA A 555 14.36 19.18 -19.69
N SER A 556 13.99 18.00 -20.18
CA SER A 556 14.30 16.73 -19.53
C SER A 556 15.02 15.77 -20.47
N ILE A 557 15.67 14.77 -19.89
CA ILE A 557 16.35 13.72 -20.64
C ILE A 557 16.14 12.33 -20.03
N ARG A 558 15.88 11.33 -20.87
CA ARG A 558 15.83 9.91 -20.48
C ARG A 558 16.99 9.15 -21.12
N PHE A 559 17.60 8.26 -20.35
CA PHE A 559 18.67 7.38 -20.80
C PHE A 559 18.12 5.97 -20.97
N ASN A 560 18.16 5.44 -22.19
CA ASN A 560 17.54 4.17 -22.53
C ASN A 560 18.58 3.06 -22.65
N ASP A 561 18.30 1.92 -22.05
CA ASP A 561 19.00 0.66 -22.32
C ASP A 561 18.31 -0.13 -23.44
N ASP A 562 18.90 -1.27 -23.82
CA ASP A 562 18.33 -2.15 -24.86
C ASP A 562 16.88 -2.55 -24.60
N PHE A 563 16.50 -2.72 -23.33
CA PHE A 563 15.14 -3.11 -22.96
C PHE A 563 14.17 -1.94 -23.18
N MET A 564 14.51 -0.76 -22.66
CA MET A 564 13.69 0.45 -22.82
C MET A 564 13.54 0.82 -24.29
N GLU A 565 14.63 0.77 -25.06
CA GLU A 565 14.63 0.97 -26.51
C GLU A 565 13.66 0.00 -27.22
N GLY A 566 13.70 -1.29 -26.83
CA GLY A 566 12.76 -2.29 -27.33
C GLY A 566 11.30 -2.02 -26.95
N ALA A 567 11.07 -1.52 -25.73
CA ALA A 567 9.73 -1.15 -25.26
C ALA A 567 9.18 0.06 -26.02
N LEU A 568 9.99 1.10 -26.22
CA LEU A 568 9.61 2.29 -26.99
C LEU A 568 9.28 1.94 -28.45
N ARG A 569 10.08 1.05 -29.08
CA ARG A 569 9.78 0.55 -30.43
C ARG A 569 8.40 -0.10 -30.53
N LYS A 570 8.03 -0.89 -29.51
CA LYS A 570 6.73 -1.56 -29.44
C LYS A 570 5.59 -0.57 -29.16
N TYR A 571 5.78 0.34 -28.20
CA TYR A 571 4.80 1.36 -27.84
C TYR A 571 4.49 2.28 -29.03
N ALA A 572 5.53 2.78 -29.71
CA ALA A 572 5.39 3.60 -30.91
C ALA A 572 4.72 2.83 -32.07
N GLY A 573 5.05 1.54 -32.24
CA GLY A 573 4.43 0.67 -33.25
C GLY A 573 2.92 0.45 -33.05
N PHE A 574 2.46 0.38 -31.80
CA PHE A 574 1.06 0.19 -31.43
C PHE A 574 0.20 1.43 -31.68
N ASN A 575 0.67 2.62 -31.27
CA ASN A 575 -0.07 3.87 -31.47
C ASN A 575 -0.18 4.27 -32.96
N TYR A 576 0.70 3.75 -33.83
CA TYR A 576 0.69 4.03 -35.27
C TYR A 576 -0.39 3.25 -36.05
N THR A 577 -0.88 2.13 -35.52
CA THR A 577 -1.92 1.31 -36.18
C THR A 577 -3.35 1.68 -35.74
N SER A 578 -3.52 2.33 -34.58
CA SER A 578 -4.84 2.59 -33.99
C SER A 578 -5.45 3.97 -34.27
N ASP A 579 -4.66 5.02 -34.55
CA ASP A 579 -5.19 6.38 -34.71
C ASP A 579 -4.67 7.10 -35.98
N SER A 580 -5.38 6.92 -37.09
CA SER A 580 -4.99 7.39 -38.44
C SER A 580 -5.31 8.87 -38.71
N THR A 581 -5.12 9.76 -37.73
CA THR A 581 -5.24 11.22 -37.95
C THR A 581 -4.07 12.08 -37.48
N SER A 582 -3.19 11.59 -36.59
CA SER A 582 -1.95 12.31 -36.20
C SER A 582 -0.74 11.96 -37.08
N ALA A 583 -0.81 10.87 -37.84
CA ALA A 583 0.31 10.26 -38.58
C ALA A 583 0.79 11.01 -39.84
N THR A 584 0.41 12.28 -40.06
CA THR A 584 0.81 13.03 -41.27
C THR A 584 1.89 14.09 -41.05
N TYR A 585 2.27 14.40 -39.80
CA TYR A 585 3.18 15.53 -39.53
C TYR A 585 4.33 15.30 -38.53
N SER A 586 4.37 14.24 -37.73
CA SER A 586 5.48 13.99 -36.79
C SER A 586 6.56 13.05 -37.37
N LYS A 587 7.85 13.39 -37.16
CA LYS A 587 8.95 12.46 -37.43
C LYS A 587 8.87 11.29 -36.44
N TRP A 588 9.14 10.06 -36.90
CA TRP A 588 9.15 8.85 -36.06
C TRP A 588 10.02 9.01 -34.80
N GLU A 589 11.08 9.81 -34.85
CA GLU A 589 12.00 10.08 -33.75
C GLU A 589 11.36 10.88 -32.60
N ASN A 590 10.38 11.75 -32.88
CA ASN A 590 9.72 12.57 -31.84
C ASN A 590 8.70 11.76 -31.02
N ILE A 591 8.21 10.63 -31.57
CA ILE A 591 7.26 9.75 -30.88
C ILE A 591 7.94 9.03 -29.71
N TYR A 592 9.22 8.69 -29.81
CA TYR A 592 9.95 7.99 -28.74
C TYR A 592 10.14 8.89 -27.53
N ALA A 593 10.55 10.14 -27.78
CA ALA A 593 10.81 11.11 -26.74
C ALA A 593 9.54 11.55 -26.00
N SER A 594 8.38 11.62 -26.67
CA SER A 594 7.07 11.89 -26.05
C SER A 594 6.33 10.64 -25.51
N SER A 595 6.96 9.46 -25.55
CA SER A 595 6.36 8.21 -25.07
C SER A 595 6.82 7.87 -23.65
N LEU A 596 5.90 7.28 -22.87
CA LEU A 596 6.16 6.78 -21.51
C LEU A 596 6.74 7.87 -20.59
N GLU A 597 6.15 9.07 -20.63
CA GLU A 597 6.56 10.27 -19.90
C GLU A 597 6.68 10.07 -18.37
N SER A 598 5.99 9.06 -17.82
CA SER A 598 6.05 8.74 -16.39
C SER A 598 7.26 7.89 -15.98
N VAL A 599 8.23 7.63 -16.88
CA VAL A 599 9.35 6.72 -16.62
C VAL A 599 10.70 7.32 -16.99
N GLY A 600 11.54 7.56 -15.98
CA GLY A 600 12.99 7.68 -16.13
C GLY A 600 13.53 9.01 -16.66
N PHE A 601 12.81 10.12 -16.54
CA PHE A 601 13.31 11.44 -16.97
C PHE A 601 14.09 12.16 -15.87
N TYR A 602 15.16 12.83 -16.29
CA TYR A 602 16.05 13.61 -15.44
C TYR A 602 16.12 15.07 -15.91
N PRO A 603 16.43 16.03 -15.03
CA PRO A 603 16.42 17.44 -15.40
C PRO A 603 17.60 17.82 -16.32
N ILE A 604 17.36 18.80 -17.18
CA ILE A 604 18.41 19.58 -17.85
C ILE A 604 18.22 21.05 -17.47
N TYR A 605 19.21 21.57 -16.74
CA TYR A 605 19.29 22.99 -16.39
C TYR A 605 20.09 23.77 -17.43
N PRO A 606 19.86 25.08 -17.58
CA PRO A 606 20.70 25.95 -18.40
C PRO A 606 22.19 25.88 -18.03
N GLU A 607 22.49 25.57 -16.76
CA GLU A 607 23.84 25.46 -16.21
C GLU A 607 24.60 24.20 -16.67
N PHE A 608 23.96 23.23 -17.33
CA PHE A 608 24.58 21.99 -17.83
C PHE A 608 25.34 22.23 -19.14
N ASN A 609 26.25 23.19 -19.14
CA ASN A 609 26.92 23.72 -20.32
C ASN A 609 27.62 22.63 -21.15
N GLU A 610 28.35 21.72 -20.51
CA GLU A 610 29.07 20.67 -21.22
C GLU A 610 28.09 19.66 -21.87
N THR A 611 27.03 19.27 -21.17
CA THR A 611 25.97 18.40 -21.75
C THR A 611 25.27 19.09 -22.92
N LEU A 612 24.92 20.37 -22.77
CA LEU A 612 24.20 21.14 -23.79
C LEU A 612 25.03 21.34 -25.06
N ASP A 613 26.34 21.55 -24.94
CA ASP A 613 27.24 21.63 -26.09
C ASP A 613 27.34 20.29 -26.82
N LEU A 614 27.37 19.16 -26.09
CA LEU A 614 27.33 17.83 -26.68
C LEU A 614 25.99 17.53 -27.37
N LEU A 615 24.85 17.96 -26.82
CA LEU A 615 23.55 17.83 -27.48
C LEU A 615 23.54 18.58 -28.82
N LYS A 616 24.11 19.80 -28.88
CA LYS A 616 24.27 20.56 -30.13
C LYS A 616 25.19 19.85 -31.13
N GLU A 617 26.30 19.27 -30.66
CA GLU A 617 27.20 18.45 -31.50
C GLU A 617 26.47 17.23 -32.11
N MET A 618 25.49 16.67 -31.39
CA MET A 618 24.64 15.57 -31.86
C MET A 618 23.42 16.04 -32.71
N GLY A 619 23.31 17.34 -32.97
CA GLY A 619 22.27 17.90 -33.85
C GLY A 619 20.95 18.28 -33.16
N VAL A 620 20.92 18.34 -31.83
CA VAL A 620 19.74 18.79 -31.07
C VAL A 620 19.68 20.32 -31.08
N GLU A 621 18.53 20.87 -31.43
CA GLU A 621 18.26 22.30 -31.30
C GLU A 621 17.93 22.62 -29.83
N ILE A 622 18.55 23.65 -29.26
CA ILE A 622 18.37 24.00 -27.84
C ILE A 622 17.66 25.35 -27.72
N THR A 623 16.45 25.31 -27.18
CA THR A 623 15.60 26.49 -26.93
C THR A 623 15.43 26.67 -25.42
N TYR A 624 16.04 27.72 -24.86
CA TYR A 624 16.03 28.00 -23.41
C TYR A 624 14.81 28.79 -22.93
N ILE A 625 14.25 29.61 -23.83
CA ILE A 625 13.13 30.53 -23.55
C ILE A 625 12.11 30.34 -24.67
N PHE A 626 10.83 30.33 -24.33
CA PHE A 626 9.76 30.26 -25.31
C PHE A 626 9.88 31.40 -26.33
N PRO A 627 9.96 31.14 -27.65
CA PRO A 627 10.22 32.21 -28.61
C PRO A 627 9.00 33.14 -28.74
N ALA A 628 9.18 34.42 -28.41
CA ALA A 628 8.11 35.43 -28.43
C ALA A 628 7.37 35.57 -29.78
N GLN A 629 8.01 35.18 -30.89
CA GLN A 629 7.40 35.21 -32.22
C GLN A 629 6.20 34.26 -32.39
N TYR A 630 6.07 33.25 -31.53
CA TYR A 630 4.97 32.29 -31.54
C TYR A 630 3.83 32.64 -30.57
N VAL A 631 3.96 33.76 -29.84
CA VAL A 631 3.02 34.20 -28.81
C VAL A 631 2.14 35.33 -29.32
N GLU A 632 0.82 35.13 -29.31
CA GLU A 632 -0.17 36.18 -29.62
C GLU A 632 -0.38 37.12 -28.43
N SER A 633 -0.52 36.52 -27.25
CA SER A 633 -0.76 37.25 -26.01
C SER A 633 -0.37 36.40 -24.80
N ILE A 634 -0.06 37.06 -23.69
CA ILE A 634 0.15 36.41 -22.39
C ILE A 634 -0.88 36.96 -21.42
N ASP A 635 -1.63 36.07 -20.78
CA ASP A 635 -2.54 36.42 -19.69
C ASP A 635 -1.85 36.16 -18.35
N VAL A 636 -1.75 37.20 -17.50
CA VAL A 636 -1.23 37.06 -16.14
C VAL A 636 -2.35 37.33 -15.15
N SER A 637 -2.67 36.34 -14.34
CA SER A 637 -3.61 36.45 -13.22
C SER A 637 -2.84 36.65 -11.91
N TYR A 638 -3.37 37.49 -11.03
CA TYR A 638 -2.83 37.72 -9.70
C TYR A 638 -3.73 37.10 -8.64
N ASN A 639 -3.17 36.29 -7.76
CA ASN A 639 -3.91 35.74 -6.63
C ASN A 639 -3.77 36.70 -5.44
N ASP A 640 -4.89 37.21 -4.92
CA ASP A 640 -4.90 38.10 -3.74
C ASP A 640 -5.39 37.32 -2.50
N TRP A 641 -4.47 36.64 -1.82
CA TRP A 641 -4.80 35.87 -0.61
C TRP A 641 -4.96 36.73 0.65
N GLU A 642 -4.69 38.05 0.61
CA GLU A 642 -4.92 38.94 1.75
C GLU A 642 -6.41 39.35 1.89
N ASN A 643 -7.22 39.16 0.85
CA ASN A 643 -8.65 39.55 0.82
C ASN A 643 -9.63 38.39 1.08
N THR A 644 -9.17 37.28 1.67
CA THR A 644 -10.07 36.19 2.06
C THR A 644 -10.78 36.54 3.37
N THR A 645 -11.98 37.12 3.29
CA THR A 645 -12.84 37.27 4.47
C THR A 645 -13.41 35.91 4.86
N LEU A 646 -13.07 35.41 6.05
CA LEU A 646 -13.77 34.30 6.70
C LEU A 646 -15.24 34.70 6.89
N ASP A 647 -16.17 33.97 6.27
CA ASP A 647 -17.61 34.11 6.57
C ASP A 647 -17.91 33.40 7.89
N ASP A 648 -18.76 33.98 8.73
CA ASP A 648 -19.02 33.61 10.15
C ASP A 648 -19.71 32.24 10.34
N ASN A 649 -19.77 31.39 9.31
CA ASN A 649 -20.33 30.06 9.38
C ASN A 649 -19.23 29.05 9.03
N ASN A 650 -18.72 28.33 10.05
CA ASN A 650 -17.68 27.27 10.00
C ASN A 650 -17.96 26.12 8.99
N GLU A 651 -18.09 26.41 7.71
CA GLU A 651 -17.96 25.48 6.60
C GLU A 651 -16.76 25.94 5.79
N GLU A 652 -15.74 25.07 5.66
CA GLU A 652 -14.67 25.25 4.68
C GLU A 652 -15.31 25.32 3.29
N VAL A 653 -15.48 26.53 2.77
CA VAL A 653 -15.69 26.73 1.35
C VAL A 653 -14.30 26.69 0.73
N GLU A 654 -13.97 25.60 0.03
CA GLU A 654 -12.84 25.59 -0.90
C GLU A 654 -13.00 26.80 -1.86
N PRO A 655 -12.03 27.73 -1.92
CA PRO A 655 -12.18 28.90 -2.76
C PRO A 655 -11.86 28.50 -4.21
N TYR A 656 -12.86 28.02 -4.94
CA TYR A 656 -12.87 28.21 -6.39
C TYR A 656 -13.07 29.70 -6.66
N SER A 657 -12.02 30.35 -7.18
CA SER A 657 -11.96 31.69 -7.76
C SER A 657 -11.88 32.89 -6.81
N SER A 658 -10.68 33.19 -6.31
CA SER A 658 -10.21 34.57 -6.28
C SER A 658 -9.58 34.93 -7.64
N GLU A 659 -10.30 34.69 -8.74
CA GLU A 659 -9.81 35.09 -10.07
C GLU A 659 -9.89 36.62 -10.16
N THR A 660 -8.75 37.29 -9.99
CA THR A 660 -8.61 38.64 -10.54
C THR A 660 -8.73 38.56 -12.05
N THR A 661 -9.29 39.60 -12.68
CA THR A 661 -9.35 39.66 -14.15
C THR A 661 -7.92 39.60 -14.70
N PRO A 662 -7.56 38.61 -15.52
CA PRO A 662 -6.20 38.49 -16.04
C PRO A 662 -5.79 39.75 -16.79
N LYS A 663 -4.58 40.22 -16.56
CA LYS A 663 -3.98 41.29 -17.35
C LYS A 663 -3.36 40.67 -18.60
N THR A 664 -3.95 40.94 -19.75
CA THR A 664 -3.46 40.48 -21.05
C THR A 664 -2.39 41.41 -21.60
N PHE A 665 -1.26 40.84 -22.00
CA PHE A 665 -0.14 41.51 -22.65
C PHE A 665 -0.08 41.10 -24.12
N THR A 666 -0.08 42.09 -25.02
CA THR A 666 0.00 41.89 -26.48
C THR A 666 1.17 42.65 -27.11
N ASP A 667 1.82 43.55 -26.36
CA ASP A 667 3.02 44.24 -26.84
C ASP A 667 4.21 43.27 -26.84
N LYS A 668 4.95 43.25 -27.95
CA LYS A 668 6.07 42.33 -28.14
C LYS A 668 7.16 42.48 -27.08
N LYS A 669 7.44 43.72 -26.64
CA LYS A 669 8.47 43.98 -25.64
C LYS A 669 8.05 43.48 -24.26
N ASP A 670 6.77 43.66 -23.93
CA ASP A 670 6.19 43.16 -22.68
C ASP A 670 6.17 41.62 -22.65
N ILE A 671 5.82 40.99 -23.78
CA ILE A 671 5.87 39.53 -23.96
C ILE A 671 7.31 39.01 -23.78
N GLU A 672 8.30 39.64 -24.43
CA GLU A 672 9.71 39.25 -24.30
C GLU A 672 10.20 39.38 -22.84
N GLU A 673 9.80 40.44 -22.13
CA GLU A 673 10.15 40.64 -20.72
C GLU A 673 9.54 39.56 -19.80
N ILE A 674 8.29 39.16 -20.06
CA ILE A 674 7.62 38.12 -19.28
C ILE A 674 8.27 36.75 -19.55
N LEU A 675 8.48 36.39 -20.82
CA LEU A 675 9.04 35.09 -21.20
C LEU A 675 10.47 34.90 -20.70
N ASP A 676 11.29 35.95 -20.61
CA ASP A 676 12.66 35.90 -20.06
C ASP A 676 12.70 35.42 -18.59
N LYS A 677 11.60 35.62 -17.85
CA LYS A 677 11.50 35.30 -16.43
C LYS A 677 10.65 34.08 -16.13
N LEU A 678 9.86 33.63 -17.11
CA LEU A 678 8.86 32.61 -16.96
C LEU A 678 9.49 31.22 -16.84
N VAL A 679 9.03 30.42 -15.89
CA VAL A 679 9.40 29.01 -15.80
C VAL A 679 8.55 28.24 -16.82
N VAL A 680 9.16 27.91 -17.95
CA VAL A 680 8.53 27.09 -18.99
C VAL A 680 9.17 25.71 -18.96
N CYS A 681 8.46 24.75 -18.37
CA CYS A 681 8.87 23.36 -18.29
C CYS A 681 7.73 22.46 -18.78
N ASP A 682 7.60 22.34 -20.10
CA ASP A 682 6.63 21.45 -20.74
C ASP A 682 7.11 19.99 -20.81
N SER A 683 8.31 19.71 -20.29
CA SER A 683 8.93 18.39 -20.31
C SER A 683 8.34 17.44 -19.25
N PRO A 684 8.50 16.12 -19.41
CA PRO A 684 8.10 15.11 -18.42
C PRO A 684 8.65 15.31 -17.00
N TYR A 685 9.84 15.90 -16.83
CA TYR A 685 10.38 16.25 -15.51
C TYR A 685 9.81 17.60 -15.05
N LYS A 686 9.03 17.62 -13.97
CA LYS A 686 8.37 18.85 -13.47
C LYS A 686 8.92 19.27 -12.12
N GLU A 687 9.34 20.52 -12.00
CA GLU A 687 9.86 21.06 -10.75
C GLU A 687 9.25 22.42 -10.39
N ASN A 688 8.43 22.42 -9.35
CA ASN A 688 7.75 23.62 -8.85
C ASN A 688 8.44 24.21 -7.60
N LEU A 689 9.72 23.87 -7.38
CA LEU A 689 10.47 24.31 -6.20
C LEU A 689 10.63 25.84 -6.20
N ASN A 690 10.29 26.51 -5.09
CA ASN A 690 10.44 27.96 -4.94
C ASN A 690 9.69 28.79 -6.00
N GLU A 691 8.55 28.28 -6.49
CA GLU A 691 7.65 29.05 -7.35
C GLU A 691 6.87 30.11 -6.56
N ASP A 692 6.65 31.23 -7.21
CA ASP A 692 5.83 32.33 -6.74
C ASP A 692 4.37 32.01 -7.05
N ARG A 693 3.57 31.78 -6.01
CA ARG A 693 2.16 31.37 -6.16
C ARG A 693 1.26 32.56 -6.54
N ASP A 694 1.78 33.80 -6.49
CA ASP A 694 1.00 35.04 -6.62
C ASP A 694 0.60 35.27 -8.07
N TYR A 695 1.32 34.64 -8.98
CA TYR A 695 1.19 34.84 -10.40
C TYR A 695 0.90 33.51 -11.09
N THR A 696 -0.14 33.53 -11.92
CA THR A 696 -0.44 32.45 -12.85
C THR A 696 -0.41 33.00 -14.26
N VAL A 697 0.39 32.39 -15.13
CA VAL A 697 0.66 32.89 -16.48
C VAL A 697 0.18 31.88 -17.52
N ILE A 698 -0.62 32.35 -18.48
CA ILE A 698 -1.10 31.55 -19.60
C ILE A 698 -0.57 32.17 -20.89
N ILE A 699 0.18 31.37 -21.66
CA ILE A 699 0.66 31.76 -22.98
C ILE A 699 -0.43 31.41 -24.01
N ARG A 700 -0.85 32.36 -24.83
CA ARG A 700 -1.73 32.11 -25.99
C ARG A 700 -0.93 32.19 -27.28
N SER A 701 -0.87 31.09 -28.02
CA SER A 701 -0.19 31.02 -29.32
C SER A 701 -1.09 31.53 -30.45
N GLY A 702 -0.48 32.22 -31.41
CA GLY A 702 -1.18 33.02 -32.42
C GLY A 702 -1.19 32.45 -33.83
N ASN A 703 -1.29 31.12 -34.04
CA ASN A 703 -1.77 30.54 -35.31
C ASN A 703 -1.92 29.00 -35.21
N PRO A 704 -3.11 28.41 -35.42
CA PRO A 704 -3.29 26.95 -35.32
C PRO A 704 -2.69 26.13 -36.49
N GLU A 705 -2.26 26.77 -37.58
CA GLU A 705 -1.72 26.10 -38.77
C GLU A 705 -0.18 26.10 -38.87
N ASP A 706 0.55 26.93 -38.09
CA ASP A 706 2.02 27.07 -38.16
C ASP A 706 2.75 26.95 -36.79
N SER A 707 2.02 26.80 -35.68
CA SER A 707 2.61 26.43 -34.38
C SER A 707 2.09 25.06 -33.96
N ASP A 708 2.95 24.04 -34.01
CA ASP A 708 2.64 22.69 -33.48
C ASP A 708 2.32 22.72 -31.97
N TYR A 709 2.64 23.84 -31.29
CA TYR A 709 2.33 24.09 -29.90
C TYR A 709 0.83 24.30 -29.60
N ARG A 710 0.16 23.22 -29.16
CA ARG A 710 -1.25 23.22 -28.73
C ARG A 710 -1.37 22.95 -27.23
N GLY A 711 -1.04 23.93 -26.39
CA GLY A 711 -1.20 23.82 -24.94
C GLY A 711 -1.86 25.05 -24.33
N TYR A 712 -2.98 24.85 -23.62
CA TYR A 712 -3.43 25.77 -22.58
C TYR A 712 -2.74 25.38 -21.28
N ASN A 713 -1.43 25.64 -21.19
CA ASN A 713 -0.64 25.32 -20.01
C ASN A 713 -0.51 26.57 -19.12
N SER A 714 -0.51 26.33 -17.81
CA SER A 714 -0.35 27.34 -16.79
C SER A 714 1.10 27.33 -16.30
N TYR A 715 1.74 28.48 -16.30
CA TYR A 715 3.13 28.71 -15.90
C TYR A 715 3.22 29.66 -14.72
N GLY A 716 4.38 29.66 -14.07
CA GLY A 716 4.70 30.52 -12.94
C GLY A 716 6.09 31.16 -13.05
N PHE A 717 6.44 31.93 -12.04
CA PHE A 717 7.78 32.51 -11.88
C PHE A 717 8.45 31.90 -10.65
N LYS A 718 9.78 31.94 -10.57
CA LYS A 718 10.49 31.69 -9.30
C LYS A 718 10.31 32.90 -8.37
N LYS A 719 10.20 32.67 -7.06
CA LYS A 719 10.13 33.76 -6.07
C LYS A 719 11.29 34.72 -6.24
N GLY A 720 10.96 36.01 -6.27
CA GLY A 720 11.94 37.10 -6.45
C GLY A 720 12.42 37.30 -7.89
N ASN A 721 11.98 36.48 -8.86
CA ASN A 721 12.30 36.62 -10.29
C ASN A 721 11.07 37.05 -11.11
N ILE A 722 10.31 38.04 -10.61
CA ILE A 722 9.12 38.58 -11.28
C ILE A 722 9.52 39.66 -12.31
N PRO A 723 8.92 39.71 -13.51
CA PRO A 723 9.06 40.81 -14.47
C PRO A 723 8.75 42.18 -13.86
N GLU A 724 9.50 43.23 -14.21
CA GLU A 724 9.29 44.58 -13.66
C GLU A 724 7.90 45.12 -14.03
N ILE A 725 7.40 44.78 -15.21
CA ILE A 725 6.05 45.14 -15.66
C ILE A 725 4.91 44.54 -14.81
N LEU A 726 5.21 43.51 -14.01
CA LEU A 726 4.28 42.83 -13.10
C LEU A 726 4.48 43.21 -11.63
N LYS A 727 5.60 43.87 -11.28
CA LYS A 727 5.84 44.39 -9.93
C LYS A 727 4.93 45.59 -9.67
N LYS A 728 4.29 45.59 -8.51
CA LYS A 728 3.44 46.70 -8.04
C LYS A 728 4.26 47.89 -7.54
#